data_AF-A0AAF0Y413-F1
#
_entry.id   AF-A0AAF0Y413-F1
#
_cell.length_a   1.000
_cell.length_b   1.000
_cell.length_c   1.000
_cell.angle_alpha   90.00
_cell.angle_beta   90.00
_cell.angle_gamma   90.00
#
_symmetry.space_group_name_H-M   'P 1'
#
loop_
_entity.id
_entity.type
_entity.pdbx_description
1 polymer ?
#
loop_
_entity_poly.entity_id
_entity_poly.type
_entity_poly.pdbx_seq_one_letter_code
_entity_poly.pdbx_strand_id
1 'polypeptide(L)'
;MSSSAAAAPPVDHTQLFDRIAAAAKNYPKPADVKFGYGTAGFRTLGKRLPSVIFSVGLLAVLRSQRFHGKAIGVMVTASHNPEADNGVKLVDPAGEMLEQSWEAYATTLANCASPAELVEAYKQLAQQLHINIGAPASVVYAADTRPSSPELIKALEAALAAFGDHVKTNNIGVTTTPILHYVVKATNDTTGEYGEPTIEGYQKKTAAAFKTLIVSTSPGTTDLTEQGNRGPLKPLPVDCANGVGALSLADFAKHIGDLLPFKPLNTQLNKEGVLNYQCGADYVKTKQQLPPSVAESGLLNHPDNRGASFDGDADRLIYYYLKGGKSFRLLDGDKIAVLAALFIGDLVTRAKLTDKIQVGVVQTAYANGSSTKFIKSRNIPVTCTATGVKHLHHAALNYDIGVYFEANGHGTVLFSDDTIATLKKTEPESPDQDRAIKHLIALSELINQAVGDALSDMLLVEVVLAHRGWSAEEWDAGYEDLPNRLVKVEVPDRHIFHTTDAERKLTSPVGLQARIDEAVLKVEQGRSFVRPSGTEDCVRVYAEAATSSAVDSAHLRAELESYLAKVTPLSSPSFNPPVANAKAVIAPKRIVLLGPSHHVHLAGIALSPFAAYGTPLGDIPLDLDAIDELRRTRLFSEMSPGVDEDEHSLEMHLPYIRHIFQGRDDFKLLPLLVGHPPSDKANRDAVSGALAKYWADDETFFVISSDFCHWGTRFSHTPYYPAAPDPPVPVPPVPAGPGVANNGQLEFVRRYVSQTKKDAPIWKSIQYMDHEGMDLLRAPARKGAVEEWEAYLSRTKNTICGRNPITVLLNLVQYVYAGQHAADYVHFVFVRYEQSSRCTNIRDSSVSYVSGVLRPSP
;
A
#
# COMPACT_ATOMS: atom_id res chain seq x y z
N MET A 1 -16.52 29.54 -36.12
CA MET A 1 -16.68 28.46 -37.13
C MET A 1 -16.05 27.21 -36.55
N SER A 2 -16.73 26.06 -36.57
CA SER A 2 -16.21 24.80 -36.04
C SER A 2 -15.34 24.09 -37.08
N SER A 3 -14.02 24.06 -36.87
CA SER A 3 -13.15 23.15 -37.60
C SER A 3 -13.39 21.73 -37.10
N SER A 4 -14.02 20.88 -37.91
CA SER A 4 -14.03 19.44 -37.65
C SER A 4 -12.60 18.91 -37.73
N ALA A 5 -12.04 18.47 -36.61
CA ALA A 5 -10.79 17.73 -36.61
C ALA A 5 -10.98 16.48 -37.49
N ALA A 6 -10.17 16.34 -38.53
CA ALA A 6 -10.18 15.13 -39.35
C ALA A 6 -9.77 13.96 -38.45
N ALA A 7 -10.55 12.87 -38.47
CA ALA A 7 -10.15 11.65 -37.77
C ALA A 7 -8.83 11.15 -38.37
N ALA A 8 -7.86 10.81 -37.51
CA ALA A 8 -6.61 10.22 -37.95
C ALA A 8 -6.90 8.93 -38.76
N PRO A 9 -6.12 8.63 -39.81
CA PRO A 9 -6.28 7.40 -40.58
C PRO A 9 -6.15 6.17 -39.66
N PRO A 10 -6.84 5.05 -39.94
CA PRO A 10 -6.77 3.87 -39.09
C PRO A 10 -5.34 3.33 -39.01
N VAL A 11 -4.92 2.93 -37.79
CA VAL A 11 -3.58 2.40 -37.54
C VAL A 11 -3.39 1.07 -38.27
N ASP A 12 -2.40 1.01 -39.17
CA ASP A 12 -1.82 -0.27 -39.57
C ASP A 12 -1.02 -0.81 -38.39
N HIS A 13 -1.64 -1.73 -37.64
CA HIS A 13 -1.04 -2.36 -36.48
C HIS A 13 0.26 -3.11 -36.81
N THR A 14 0.38 -3.67 -38.01
CA THR A 14 1.60 -4.36 -38.46
C THR A 14 2.78 -3.38 -38.51
N GLN A 15 2.59 -2.27 -39.22
CA GLN A 15 3.59 -1.22 -39.32
C GLN A 15 3.91 -0.58 -37.96
N LEU A 16 2.91 -0.43 -37.07
CA LEU A 16 3.14 0.06 -35.71
C LEU A 16 4.08 -0.88 -34.93
N PHE A 17 3.79 -2.19 -34.93
CA PHE A 17 4.59 -3.16 -34.20
C PHE A 17 6.02 -3.29 -34.78
N ASP A 18 6.18 -3.21 -36.11
CA ASP A 18 7.50 -3.16 -36.74
C ASP A 18 8.29 -1.90 -36.35
N ARG A 19 7.64 -0.73 -36.27
CA ARG A 19 8.28 0.51 -35.79
C ARG A 19 8.70 0.41 -34.32
N ILE A 20 7.85 -0.15 -33.45
CA ILE A 20 8.20 -0.38 -32.03
C ILE A 20 9.40 -1.34 -31.93
N ALA A 21 9.37 -2.47 -32.64
CA ALA A 21 10.46 -3.45 -32.65
C ALA A 21 11.76 -2.90 -33.27
N ALA A 22 11.66 -1.99 -34.25
CA ALA A 22 12.82 -1.31 -34.83
C ALA A 22 13.44 -0.30 -33.87
N ALA A 23 12.63 0.55 -33.23
CA ALA A 23 13.11 1.57 -32.28
C ALA A 23 13.70 0.94 -31.00
N ALA A 24 13.09 -0.13 -30.48
CA ALA A 24 13.55 -0.85 -29.30
C ALA A 24 14.96 -1.46 -29.45
N LYS A 25 15.41 -1.76 -30.67
CA LYS A 25 16.79 -2.28 -30.93
C LYS A 25 17.89 -1.31 -30.51
N ASN A 26 17.59 0.00 -30.46
CA ASN A 26 18.53 1.03 -30.01
C ASN A 26 18.67 1.07 -28.47
N TYR A 27 17.78 0.41 -27.74
CA TYR A 27 17.70 0.43 -26.28
C TYR A 27 17.66 -1.00 -25.72
N PRO A 28 18.75 -1.79 -25.87
CA PRO A 28 18.80 -3.18 -25.40
C PRO A 28 18.69 -3.26 -23.88
N LYS A 29 18.04 -4.32 -23.38
CA LYS A 29 17.98 -4.64 -21.95
C LYS A 29 19.35 -5.15 -21.46
N PRO A 30 19.90 -4.66 -20.34
CA PRO A 30 21.04 -5.30 -19.68
C PRO A 30 20.72 -6.74 -19.26
N ALA A 31 21.57 -7.70 -19.64
CA ALA A 31 21.35 -9.13 -19.38
C ALA A 31 21.55 -9.51 -17.90
N ASP A 32 22.28 -8.70 -17.14
CA ASP A 32 22.62 -8.87 -15.73
C ASP A 32 21.55 -8.31 -14.76
N VAL A 33 20.47 -7.70 -15.27
CA VAL A 33 19.50 -6.95 -14.45
C VAL A 33 18.07 -7.45 -14.63
N LYS A 34 17.41 -7.73 -13.50
CA LYS A 34 15.95 -7.81 -13.40
C LYS A 34 15.43 -6.52 -12.79
N PHE A 35 14.55 -5.82 -13.51
CA PHE A 35 13.94 -4.57 -13.02
C PHE A 35 12.68 -4.87 -12.20
N GLY A 36 12.28 -3.94 -11.34
CA GLY A 36 11.01 -3.97 -10.62
C GLY A 36 10.49 -2.56 -10.40
N TYR A 37 9.20 -2.33 -10.67
CA TYR A 37 8.56 -1.06 -10.39
C TYR A 37 8.33 -0.95 -8.87
N GLY A 38 8.92 0.05 -8.23
CA GLY A 38 8.78 0.29 -6.79
C GLY A 38 7.75 1.37 -6.46
N THR A 39 7.63 1.68 -5.17
CA THR A 39 6.69 2.68 -4.63
C THR A 39 6.77 4.06 -5.31
N ALA A 40 7.95 4.40 -5.84
CA ALA A 40 8.23 5.64 -6.57
C ALA A 40 8.84 5.38 -7.97
N GLY A 41 8.38 4.33 -8.65
CA GLY A 41 8.77 3.99 -10.02
C GLY A 41 9.97 3.04 -10.12
N PHE A 42 10.55 2.94 -11.31
CA PHE A 42 11.86 2.31 -11.51
C PHE A 42 12.96 3.28 -11.08
N ARG A 43 13.96 2.81 -10.33
CA ARG A 43 15.16 3.59 -9.96
C ARG A 43 16.41 2.71 -9.93
N THR A 44 17.50 3.17 -10.56
CA THR A 44 18.85 2.58 -10.52
C THR A 44 19.83 3.52 -11.23
N LEU A 45 21.09 3.13 -11.41
CA LEU A 45 22.09 3.87 -12.19
C LEU A 45 21.52 4.31 -13.55
N GLY A 46 21.56 5.61 -13.86
CA GLY A 46 20.87 6.18 -15.04
C GLY A 46 21.21 5.47 -16.35
N LYS A 47 22.49 5.12 -16.54
CA LYS A 47 23.01 4.38 -17.70
C LYS A 47 22.43 2.97 -17.92
N ARG A 48 21.68 2.41 -16.95
CA ARG A 48 20.98 1.11 -17.07
C ARG A 48 19.51 1.24 -17.46
N LEU A 49 18.95 2.46 -17.48
CA LEU A 49 17.52 2.70 -17.68
C LEU A 49 17.02 2.90 -19.13
N PRO A 50 17.79 3.16 -20.21
CA PRO A 50 17.20 3.50 -21.51
C PRO A 50 16.13 2.51 -22.04
N SER A 51 16.36 1.20 -21.89
CA SER A 51 15.40 0.14 -22.22
C SER A 51 14.12 0.20 -21.36
N VAL A 52 14.28 0.46 -20.07
CA VAL A 52 13.17 0.65 -19.12
C VAL A 52 12.34 1.88 -19.50
N ILE A 53 12.98 3.03 -19.77
CA ILE A 53 12.28 4.25 -20.18
C ILE A 53 11.48 4.03 -21.48
N PHE A 54 12.09 3.37 -22.47
CA PHE A 54 11.41 3.01 -23.71
C PHE A 54 10.14 2.17 -23.43
N SER A 55 10.25 1.13 -22.59
CA SER A 55 9.10 0.29 -22.21
C SER A 55 8.01 1.05 -21.44
N VAL A 56 8.38 2.02 -20.61
CA VAL A 56 7.46 2.89 -19.87
C VAL A 56 6.76 3.88 -20.80
N GLY A 57 7.43 4.36 -21.86
CA GLY A 57 6.80 5.14 -22.92
C GLY A 57 5.68 4.39 -23.63
N LEU A 58 5.88 3.11 -23.94
CA LEU A 58 4.82 2.25 -24.48
C LEU A 58 3.65 2.09 -23.48
N LEU A 59 3.94 1.89 -22.19
CA LEU A 59 2.90 1.74 -21.17
C LEU A 59 2.10 3.03 -20.95
N ALA A 60 2.73 4.20 -21.02
CA ALA A 60 2.05 5.49 -20.91
C ALA A 60 0.99 5.67 -22.00
N VAL A 61 1.27 5.20 -23.23
CA VAL A 61 0.31 5.18 -24.33
C VAL A 61 -0.87 4.25 -24.01
N LEU A 62 -0.63 3.01 -23.55
CA LEU A 62 -1.72 2.10 -23.15
C LEU A 62 -2.56 2.66 -22.00
N ARG A 63 -1.94 3.28 -20.99
CA ARG A 63 -2.66 3.88 -19.86
C ARG A 63 -3.53 5.06 -20.32
N SER A 64 -3.03 5.89 -21.24
CA SER A 64 -3.79 6.96 -21.86
C SER A 64 -4.98 6.44 -22.67
N GLN A 65 -4.77 5.41 -23.50
CA GLN A 65 -5.83 4.75 -24.27
C GLN A 65 -6.89 4.11 -23.36
N ARG A 66 -6.48 3.51 -22.23
CA ARG A 66 -7.38 2.95 -21.22
C ARG A 66 -8.29 4.01 -20.58
N PHE A 67 -7.83 5.26 -20.53
CA PHE A 67 -8.58 6.45 -20.12
C PHE A 67 -9.07 7.31 -21.30
N HIS A 68 -9.30 6.70 -22.47
CA HIS A 68 -9.91 7.33 -23.64
C HIS A 68 -9.15 8.57 -24.18
N GLY A 69 -7.82 8.56 -24.07
CA GLY A 69 -6.94 9.62 -24.59
C GLY A 69 -6.59 10.72 -23.60
N LYS A 70 -7.02 10.62 -22.33
CA LYS A 70 -6.55 11.51 -21.25
C LYS A 70 -5.02 11.50 -21.14
N ALA A 71 -4.45 12.64 -20.80
CA ALA A 71 -3.01 12.83 -20.65
C ALA A 71 -2.46 11.99 -19.48
N ILE A 72 -1.37 11.27 -19.74
CA ILE A 72 -0.58 10.54 -18.74
C ILE A 72 0.79 11.23 -18.59
N GLY A 73 1.27 11.34 -17.35
CA GLY A 73 2.58 11.94 -17.06
C GLY A 73 3.71 10.91 -17.02
N VAL A 74 4.89 11.30 -17.50
CA VAL A 74 6.15 10.56 -17.32
C VAL A 74 7.21 11.50 -16.74
N MET A 75 7.63 11.27 -15.49
CA MET A 75 8.70 12.05 -14.85
C MET A 75 9.99 11.25 -14.81
N VAL A 76 11.05 11.76 -15.44
CA VAL A 76 12.40 11.18 -15.38
C VAL A 76 13.17 11.81 -14.22
N THR A 77 13.29 11.07 -13.11
CA THR A 77 14.00 11.51 -11.90
C THR A 77 14.24 10.36 -10.93
N ALA A 78 15.23 10.51 -10.05
CA ALA A 78 15.34 9.74 -8.81
C ALA A 78 15.31 10.59 -7.50
N SER A 79 14.81 11.83 -7.51
CA SER A 79 14.55 12.59 -6.27
C SER A 79 15.84 12.74 -5.41
N HIS A 80 15.80 12.47 -4.11
CA HIS A 80 16.92 12.37 -3.15
C HIS A 80 18.06 11.38 -3.48
N ASN A 81 17.92 10.46 -4.44
CA ASN A 81 19.00 9.50 -4.77
C ASN A 81 20.31 10.23 -5.21
N PRO A 82 21.50 9.60 -5.05
CA PRO A 82 22.76 10.12 -5.59
C PRO A 82 22.69 10.43 -7.08
N GLU A 83 23.47 11.40 -7.56
CA GLU A 83 23.39 11.96 -8.93
C GLU A 83 23.52 10.93 -10.07
N ALA A 84 24.30 9.86 -9.87
CA ALA A 84 24.53 8.80 -10.86
C ALA A 84 23.33 7.86 -11.05
N ASP A 85 22.38 7.82 -10.11
CA ASP A 85 21.08 7.18 -10.29
C ASP A 85 20.19 8.02 -11.21
N ASN A 86 19.17 7.40 -11.78
CA ASN A 86 17.98 8.09 -12.28
C ASN A 86 16.77 7.16 -12.10
N GLY A 87 15.62 7.54 -12.63
CA GLY A 87 14.41 6.76 -12.50
C GLY A 87 13.29 7.26 -13.38
N VAL A 88 12.15 6.58 -13.32
CA VAL A 88 10.91 7.02 -13.97
C VAL A 88 9.68 6.65 -13.16
N LYS A 89 8.81 7.65 -12.92
CA LYS A 89 7.48 7.51 -12.31
C LYS A 89 6.39 7.92 -13.31
N LEU A 90 5.27 7.19 -13.29
CA LEU A 90 4.09 7.45 -14.13
C LEU A 90 3.02 8.17 -13.30
N VAL A 91 2.35 9.13 -13.94
CA VAL A 91 1.30 9.98 -13.34
C VAL A 91 -0.01 9.73 -14.06
N ASP A 92 -1.05 9.39 -13.30
CA ASP A 92 -2.40 9.13 -13.80
C ASP A 92 -3.21 10.44 -13.98
N PRO A 93 -4.40 10.40 -14.61
CA PRO A 93 -5.01 11.60 -15.17
C PRO A 93 -5.43 12.70 -14.19
N ALA A 94 -5.66 12.38 -12.92
CA ALA A 94 -5.98 13.37 -11.87
C ALA A 94 -4.71 13.90 -11.17
N GLY A 95 -3.52 13.64 -11.74
CA GLY A 95 -2.22 14.04 -11.18
C GLY A 95 -1.71 13.10 -10.09
N GLU A 96 -2.38 11.97 -9.86
CA GLU A 96 -2.02 10.96 -8.87
C GLU A 96 -0.89 10.04 -9.38
N MET A 97 -0.24 9.32 -8.47
CA MET A 97 0.76 8.30 -8.83
C MET A 97 0.07 7.06 -9.42
N LEU A 98 0.67 6.44 -10.45
CA LEU A 98 0.17 5.25 -11.15
C LEU A 98 -0.51 4.22 -10.22
N GLU A 99 -1.71 3.79 -10.59
CA GLU A 99 -2.46 2.71 -9.93
C GLU A 99 -1.61 1.45 -9.68
N GLN A 100 -1.64 0.91 -8.45
CA GLN A 100 -0.77 -0.20 -8.02
C GLN A 100 -0.91 -1.47 -8.88
N SER A 101 -2.09 -1.73 -9.44
CA SER A 101 -2.33 -2.89 -10.32
C SER A 101 -1.51 -2.84 -11.62
N TRP A 102 -1.05 -1.66 -12.06
CA TRP A 102 -0.26 -1.47 -13.28
C TRP A 102 1.26 -1.56 -13.07
N GLU A 103 1.74 -1.61 -11.83
CA GLU A 103 3.16 -1.78 -11.50
C GLU A 103 3.71 -3.12 -12.00
N ALA A 104 2.87 -4.16 -11.98
CA ALA A 104 3.19 -5.49 -12.53
C ALA A 104 3.35 -5.45 -14.07
N TYR A 105 2.52 -4.67 -14.77
CA TYR A 105 2.59 -4.52 -16.22
C TYR A 105 3.83 -3.74 -16.65
N ALA A 106 4.16 -2.65 -15.93
CA ALA A 106 5.43 -1.95 -16.10
C ALA A 106 6.63 -2.88 -15.89
N THR A 107 6.62 -3.65 -14.79
CA THR A 107 7.65 -4.64 -14.46
C THR A 107 7.78 -5.73 -15.52
N THR A 108 6.68 -6.14 -16.16
CA THR A 108 6.68 -7.12 -17.24
C THR A 108 7.38 -6.57 -18.48
N LEU A 109 6.91 -5.43 -19.01
CA LEU A 109 7.47 -4.81 -20.22
C LEU A 109 8.96 -4.45 -20.05
N ALA A 110 9.36 -3.91 -18.89
CA ALA A 110 10.74 -3.57 -18.60
C ALA A 110 11.69 -4.78 -18.48
N ASN A 111 11.15 -6.00 -18.39
CA ASN A 111 11.95 -7.22 -18.26
C ASN A 111 12.05 -8.08 -19.52
N CYS A 112 11.30 -7.77 -20.59
CA CYS A 112 11.35 -8.50 -21.85
C CYS A 112 12.80 -8.57 -22.39
N ALA A 113 13.28 -9.76 -22.75
CA ALA A 113 14.66 -9.98 -23.17
C ALA A 113 14.94 -9.55 -24.62
N SER A 114 13.90 -9.37 -25.46
CA SER A 114 14.05 -8.94 -26.86
C SER A 114 12.98 -7.93 -27.33
N PRO A 115 13.25 -7.14 -28.38
CA PRO A 115 12.24 -6.28 -29.02
C PRO A 115 10.99 -7.01 -29.52
N ALA A 116 11.11 -8.27 -29.96
CA ALA A 116 9.97 -9.07 -30.42
C ALA A 116 9.07 -9.50 -29.25
N GLU A 117 9.69 -9.92 -28.15
CA GLU A 117 9.02 -10.26 -26.89
C GLU A 117 8.35 -9.03 -26.25
N LEU A 118 9.00 -7.86 -26.29
CA LEU A 118 8.41 -6.60 -25.83
C LEU A 118 7.14 -6.24 -26.62
N VAL A 119 7.18 -6.37 -27.95
CA VAL A 119 6.03 -6.15 -28.82
C VAL A 119 4.91 -7.16 -28.54
N GLU A 120 5.25 -8.42 -28.29
CA GLU A 120 4.26 -9.47 -28.02
C GLU A 120 3.62 -9.31 -26.64
N ALA A 121 4.40 -9.03 -25.59
CA ALA A 121 3.89 -8.68 -24.26
C ALA A 121 3.00 -7.42 -24.30
N TYR A 122 3.35 -6.43 -25.12
CA TYR A 122 2.54 -5.23 -25.33
C TYR A 122 1.16 -5.54 -25.95
N LYS A 123 1.08 -6.41 -26.97
CA LYS A 123 -0.19 -6.87 -27.54
C LYS A 123 -1.03 -7.62 -26.51
N GLN A 124 -0.42 -8.58 -25.82
CA GLN A 124 -1.10 -9.44 -24.85
C GLN A 124 -1.67 -8.62 -23.69
N LEU A 125 -0.91 -7.64 -23.21
CA LEU A 125 -1.36 -6.68 -22.21
C LEU A 125 -2.55 -5.84 -22.68
N ALA A 126 -2.51 -5.32 -23.91
CA ALA A 126 -3.63 -4.57 -24.48
C ALA A 126 -4.88 -5.44 -24.66
N GLN A 127 -4.72 -6.69 -25.09
CA GLN A 127 -5.82 -7.66 -25.21
C GLN A 127 -6.44 -8.01 -23.85
N GLN A 128 -5.60 -8.30 -22.85
CA GLN A 128 -5.99 -8.61 -21.47
C GLN A 128 -6.76 -7.45 -20.81
N LEU A 129 -6.35 -6.21 -21.08
CA LEU A 129 -6.97 -4.99 -20.53
C LEU A 129 -8.09 -4.42 -21.41
N HIS A 130 -8.40 -5.08 -22.53
CA HIS A 130 -9.38 -4.66 -23.54
C HIS A 130 -9.15 -3.24 -24.09
N ILE A 131 -7.88 -2.88 -24.31
CA ILE A 131 -7.44 -1.58 -24.80
C ILE A 131 -7.32 -1.61 -26.33
N ASN A 132 -7.95 -0.65 -27.00
CA ASN A 132 -7.75 -0.43 -28.43
C ASN A 132 -6.41 0.31 -28.67
N ILE A 133 -5.39 -0.43 -29.14
CA ILE A 133 -4.06 0.11 -29.51
C ILE A 133 -4.15 1.21 -30.58
N GLY A 134 -5.21 1.26 -31.37
CA GLY A 134 -5.45 2.29 -32.39
C GLY A 134 -6.13 3.57 -31.86
N ALA A 135 -6.50 3.62 -30.58
CA ALA A 135 -7.15 4.80 -30.00
C ALA A 135 -6.16 5.97 -29.80
N PRO A 136 -6.61 7.23 -29.87
CA PRO A 136 -5.77 8.38 -29.53
C PRO A 136 -5.24 8.31 -28.10
N ALA A 137 -4.03 8.82 -27.90
CA ALA A 137 -3.38 8.96 -26.60
C ALA A 137 -2.76 10.36 -26.45
N SER A 138 -2.47 10.75 -25.21
CA SER A 138 -1.63 11.90 -24.91
C SER A 138 -0.69 11.62 -23.75
N VAL A 139 0.56 12.06 -23.90
CA VAL A 139 1.63 11.84 -22.91
C VAL A 139 2.37 13.16 -22.67
N VAL A 140 2.35 13.62 -21.42
CA VAL A 140 3.11 14.79 -20.94
C VAL A 140 4.34 14.28 -20.23
N TYR A 141 5.51 14.89 -20.43
CA TYR A 141 6.74 14.41 -19.80
C TYR A 141 7.75 15.51 -19.49
N ALA A 142 8.56 15.23 -18.47
CA ALA A 142 9.55 16.13 -17.90
C ALA A 142 10.73 15.35 -17.32
N ALA A 143 11.80 16.06 -16.98
CA ALA A 143 12.93 15.51 -16.23
C ALA A 143 13.48 16.47 -15.17
N ASP A 144 14.26 15.93 -14.24
CA ASP A 144 15.16 16.71 -13.38
C ASP A 144 16.50 17.05 -14.07
N THR A 145 17.42 17.65 -13.32
CA THR A 145 18.74 18.10 -13.80
C THR A 145 19.82 17.00 -13.89
N ARG A 146 19.49 15.70 -13.73
CA ARG A 146 20.51 14.63 -13.72
C ARG A 146 21.24 14.52 -15.08
N PRO A 147 22.57 14.28 -15.10
CA PRO A 147 23.33 14.17 -16.36
C PRO A 147 22.83 13.10 -17.34
N SER A 148 22.14 12.07 -16.85
CA SER A 148 21.55 11.01 -17.68
C SER A 148 20.16 11.34 -18.24
N SER A 149 19.44 12.31 -17.67
CA SER A 149 18.06 12.66 -18.07
C SER A 149 17.92 12.99 -19.58
N PRO A 150 18.85 13.71 -20.24
CA PRO A 150 18.77 13.97 -21.68
C PRO A 150 18.95 12.75 -22.60
N GLU A 151 19.53 11.65 -22.11
CA GLU A 151 19.59 10.37 -22.84
C GLU A 151 18.30 9.57 -22.63
N LEU A 152 17.81 9.54 -21.39
CA LEU A 152 16.57 8.87 -21.01
C LEU A 152 15.35 9.48 -21.71
N ILE A 153 15.26 10.81 -21.82
CA ILE A 153 14.19 11.50 -22.57
C ILE A 153 14.19 11.10 -24.05
N LYS A 154 15.34 10.89 -24.69
CA LYS A 154 15.41 10.39 -26.08
C LYS A 154 14.85 8.97 -26.22
N ALA A 155 15.06 8.11 -25.22
CA ALA A 155 14.49 6.76 -25.21
C ALA A 155 12.95 6.79 -25.03
N LEU A 156 12.43 7.74 -24.24
CA LEU A 156 10.99 7.99 -24.15
C LEU A 156 10.43 8.50 -25.48
N GLU A 157 11.05 9.53 -26.06
CA GLU A 157 10.65 10.13 -27.33
C GLU A 157 10.67 9.12 -28.48
N ALA A 158 11.66 8.22 -28.53
CA ALA A 158 11.71 7.14 -29.51
C ALA A 158 10.58 6.11 -29.36
N ALA A 159 10.12 5.83 -28.13
CA ALA A 159 8.97 4.95 -27.88
C ALA A 159 7.65 5.62 -28.32
N LEU A 160 7.47 6.91 -28.00
CA LEU A 160 6.28 7.68 -28.37
C LEU A 160 6.21 7.92 -29.89
N ALA A 161 7.35 8.21 -30.54
CA ALA A 161 7.43 8.43 -31.99
C ALA A 161 7.04 7.21 -32.83
N ALA A 162 7.13 5.99 -32.30
CA ALA A 162 6.70 4.78 -33.01
C ALA A 162 5.19 4.79 -33.36
N PHE A 163 4.38 5.54 -32.60
CA PHE A 163 2.95 5.69 -32.84
C PHE A 163 2.58 6.79 -33.84
N GLY A 164 3.48 7.75 -34.10
CA GLY A 164 3.20 8.92 -34.94
C GLY A 164 2.05 9.78 -34.37
N ASP A 165 1.23 10.36 -35.26
CA ASP A 165 0.17 11.33 -34.93
C ASP A 165 -0.95 10.80 -34.01
N HIS A 166 -0.95 9.51 -33.69
CA HIS A 166 -1.87 8.88 -32.74
C HIS A 166 -1.56 9.21 -31.26
N VAL A 167 -0.35 9.69 -30.96
CA VAL A 167 0.06 10.09 -29.61
C VAL A 167 0.39 11.58 -29.58
N LYS A 168 -0.45 12.38 -28.91
CA LYS A 168 -0.16 13.79 -28.63
C LYS A 168 0.88 13.90 -27.52
N THR A 169 2.13 14.12 -27.90
CA THR A 169 3.26 14.35 -26.98
C THR A 169 3.31 15.79 -26.47
N ASN A 170 3.78 15.98 -25.22
CA ASN A 170 4.05 17.30 -24.65
C ASN A 170 5.29 17.23 -23.74
N ASN A 171 6.46 17.59 -24.28
CA ASN A 171 7.70 17.74 -23.51
C ASN A 171 7.70 19.11 -22.82
N ILE A 172 7.54 19.15 -21.49
CA ILE A 172 7.58 20.40 -20.71
C ILE A 172 8.99 20.71 -20.17
N GLY A 173 10.00 19.96 -20.59
CA GLY A 173 11.41 20.22 -20.32
C GLY A 173 11.88 19.85 -18.92
N VAL A 174 12.83 20.63 -18.41
CA VAL A 174 13.43 20.43 -17.08
C VAL A 174 12.63 21.22 -16.04
N THR A 175 11.93 20.50 -15.16
CA THR A 175 11.06 21.10 -14.13
C THR A 175 10.93 20.18 -12.91
N THR A 176 10.29 20.64 -11.84
CA THR A 176 10.08 19.84 -10.62
C THR A 176 9.02 18.76 -10.84
N THR A 177 9.07 17.69 -10.03
CA THR A 177 8.02 16.64 -10.02
C THR A 177 6.61 17.23 -9.86
N PRO A 178 6.35 18.11 -8.87
CA PRO A 178 5.00 18.63 -8.64
C PRO A 178 4.43 19.43 -9.82
N ILE A 179 5.29 20.09 -10.61
CA ILE A 179 4.86 20.86 -11.78
C ILE A 179 4.41 19.93 -12.91
N LEU A 180 5.05 18.76 -13.12
CA LEU A 180 4.53 17.77 -14.06
C LEU A 180 3.16 17.26 -13.61
N HIS A 181 3.02 16.89 -12.33
CA HIS A 181 1.75 16.39 -11.78
C HIS A 181 0.63 17.44 -11.90
N TYR A 182 0.93 18.71 -11.64
CA TYR A 182 0.02 19.84 -11.90
C TYR A 182 -0.36 19.93 -13.38
N VAL A 183 0.60 19.91 -14.31
CA VAL A 183 0.31 20.04 -15.76
C VAL A 183 -0.52 18.86 -16.27
N VAL A 184 -0.29 17.64 -15.78
CA VAL A 184 -1.11 16.46 -16.11
C VAL A 184 -2.56 16.67 -15.65
N LYS A 185 -2.77 17.05 -14.38
CA LYS A 185 -4.11 17.31 -13.83
C LYS A 185 -4.83 18.44 -14.58
N ALA A 186 -4.13 19.55 -14.83
CA ALA A 186 -4.64 20.70 -15.59
C ALA A 186 -4.93 20.36 -17.07
N THR A 187 -4.16 19.47 -17.70
CA THR A 187 -4.43 19.04 -19.09
C THR A 187 -5.68 18.17 -19.20
N ASN A 188 -6.07 17.50 -18.10
CA ASN A 188 -7.24 16.61 -18.03
C ASN A 188 -8.48 17.27 -17.41
N ASP A 189 -8.36 18.47 -16.85
CA ASP A 189 -9.49 19.26 -16.39
C ASP A 189 -10.27 19.84 -17.58
N THR A 190 -11.52 19.42 -17.70
CA THR A 190 -12.45 19.88 -18.75
C THR A 190 -13.28 21.08 -18.33
N THR A 191 -13.19 21.51 -17.07
CA THR A 191 -13.86 22.72 -16.54
C THR A 191 -13.03 23.98 -16.76
N GLY A 192 -11.70 23.86 -16.67
CA GLY A 192 -10.77 24.99 -16.67
C GLY A 192 -10.66 25.69 -15.30
N GLU A 193 -11.30 25.17 -14.25
CA GLU A 193 -11.19 25.70 -12.89
C GLU A 193 -9.86 25.34 -12.21
N TYR A 194 -9.20 24.23 -12.58
CA TYR A 194 -7.98 23.80 -11.89
C TYR A 194 -6.76 24.68 -12.23
N GLY A 195 -6.68 25.22 -13.45
CA GLY A 195 -5.64 26.17 -13.86
C GLY A 195 -5.09 25.95 -15.28
N GLU A 196 -4.26 26.88 -15.74
CA GLU A 196 -3.60 26.81 -17.05
C GLU A 196 -2.55 25.67 -17.07
N PRO A 197 -2.56 24.73 -18.04
CA PRO A 197 -1.67 23.56 -18.08
C PRO A 197 -0.25 23.88 -18.55
N THR A 198 0.40 24.84 -17.90
CA THR A 198 1.77 25.29 -18.20
C THR A 198 2.55 25.52 -16.89
N ILE A 199 3.89 25.60 -17.00
CA ILE A 199 4.76 25.96 -15.87
C ILE A 199 4.38 27.36 -15.34
N GLU A 200 4.17 28.33 -16.24
CA GLU A 200 3.76 29.68 -15.85
C GLU A 200 2.36 29.70 -15.21
N GLY A 201 1.45 28.83 -15.65
CA GLY A 201 0.13 28.60 -15.05
C GLY A 201 0.20 28.19 -13.59
N TYR A 202 1.05 27.20 -13.27
CA TYR A 202 1.37 26.82 -11.90
C TYR A 202 1.88 28.01 -11.08
N GLN A 203 2.91 28.72 -11.58
CA GLN A 203 3.50 29.85 -10.85
C GLN A 203 2.48 30.97 -10.59
N LYS A 204 1.66 31.32 -11.60
CA LYS A 204 0.57 32.31 -11.48
C LYS A 204 -0.46 31.89 -10.44
N LYS A 205 -0.94 30.63 -10.47
CA LYS A 205 -1.94 30.09 -9.54
C LYS A 205 -1.43 30.17 -8.10
N THR A 206 -0.29 29.54 -7.83
CA THR A 206 0.31 29.46 -6.50
C THR A 206 0.64 30.86 -5.95
N ALA A 207 1.13 31.77 -6.79
CA ALA A 207 1.44 33.15 -6.38
C ALA A 207 0.19 34.00 -6.10
N ALA A 208 -0.91 33.80 -6.84
CA ALA A 208 -2.18 34.47 -6.58
C ALA A 208 -2.79 34.01 -5.24
N ALA A 209 -2.79 32.70 -4.99
CA ALA A 209 -3.24 32.11 -3.74
C ALA A 209 -2.41 32.60 -2.54
N PHE A 210 -1.08 32.59 -2.64
CA PHE A 210 -0.16 33.08 -1.61
C PHE A 210 -0.39 34.57 -1.28
N LYS A 211 -0.55 35.42 -2.31
CA LYS A 211 -0.86 36.85 -2.12
C LYS A 211 -2.15 37.07 -1.34
N THR A 212 -3.22 36.38 -1.72
CA THR A 212 -4.52 36.44 -1.01
C THR A 212 -4.38 36.06 0.46
N LEU A 213 -3.61 35.02 0.77
CA LEU A 213 -3.40 34.54 2.13
C LEU A 213 -2.51 35.48 2.98
N ILE A 214 -1.45 36.07 2.41
CA ILE A 214 -0.53 36.95 3.16
C ILE A 214 -1.09 38.36 3.37
N VAL A 215 -1.66 38.99 2.32
CA VAL A 215 -2.11 40.39 2.37
C VAL A 215 -3.30 40.59 3.33
N SER A 216 -4.12 39.56 3.55
CA SER A 216 -5.31 39.60 4.40
C SER A 216 -5.06 39.33 5.90
N THR A 217 -3.80 39.33 6.34
CA THR A 217 -3.38 39.05 7.74
C THR A 217 -3.66 40.17 8.74
N SER A 218 -4.05 41.38 8.29
CA SER A 218 -4.36 42.51 9.17
C SER A 218 -5.71 42.36 9.89
N PRO A 219 -5.76 42.38 11.24
CA PRO A 219 -7.03 42.43 11.97
C PRO A 219 -7.73 43.77 11.78
N GLY A 220 -9.04 43.74 11.53
CA GLY A 220 -9.90 44.93 11.55
C GLY A 220 -9.98 45.76 10.26
N THR A 221 -9.11 45.57 9.26
CA THR A 221 -9.25 46.23 7.95
C THR A 221 -10.05 45.38 6.95
N THR A 222 -10.83 46.08 6.12
CA THR A 222 -11.65 45.52 5.02
C THR A 222 -11.28 46.09 3.66
N ASP A 223 -10.23 46.91 3.58
CA ASP A 223 -9.84 47.63 2.37
C ASP A 223 -8.39 47.31 1.97
N LEU A 224 -8.10 47.38 0.67
CA LEU A 224 -6.83 46.96 0.07
C LEU A 224 -5.86 48.12 -0.21
N THR A 225 -6.26 49.34 0.14
CA THR A 225 -5.43 50.55 0.05
C THR A 225 -5.34 51.25 1.40
N GLU A 226 -4.16 51.80 1.68
CA GLU A 226 -3.80 52.60 2.86
C GLU A 226 -3.56 51.85 4.20
N GLN A 227 -2.27 51.64 4.49
CA GLN A 227 -1.67 51.64 5.84
C GLN A 227 -1.99 50.50 6.82
N GLY A 228 -1.96 49.24 6.36
CA GLY A 228 -1.81 48.05 7.22
C GLY A 228 -0.36 47.52 7.24
N ASN A 229 0.62 48.31 7.70
CA ASN A 229 2.05 48.08 7.40
C ASN A 229 2.72 46.93 8.20
N ARG A 230 2.48 45.68 7.79
CA ARG A 230 3.49 44.62 7.92
C ARG A 230 4.46 44.73 6.73
N GLY A 231 5.75 44.83 7.01
CA GLY A 231 6.80 44.73 6.00
C GLY A 231 6.91 43.32 5.40
N PRO A 232 7.85 43.10 4.46
CA PRO A 232 8.07 41.78 3.86
C PRO A 232 8.37 40.72 4.93
N LEU A 233 8.00 39.46 4.66
CA LEU A 233 8.25 38.35 5.59
C LEU A 233 9.76 38.21 5.85
N LYS A 234 10.14 37.69 7.03
CA LYS A 234 11.55 37.49 7.39
C LYS A 234 12.23 36.60 6.33
N PRO A 235 13.33 37.05 5.68
CA PRO A 235 13.97 36.32 4.58
C PRO A 235 14.22 34.85 4.88
N LEU A 236 14.02 33.99 3.88
CA LEU A 236 14.08 32.55 4.02
C LEU A 236 15.27 31.97 3.24
N PRO A 237 16.32 31.49 3.92
CA PRO A 237 17.31 30.59 3.36
C PRO A 237 16.66 29.29 2.88
N VAL A 238 16.78 29.01 1.58
CA VAL A 238 16.28 27.76 0.97
C VAL A 238 17.45 27.02 0.34
N ASP A 239 17.75 25.85 0.87
CA ASP A 239 18.69 24.90 0.30
C ASP A 239 18.00 24.10 -0.81
N CYS A 240 18.37 24.38 -2.06
CA CYS A 240 17.76 23.79 -3.24
C CYS A 240 18.43 22.45 -3.67
N ALA A 241 19.26 21.83 -2.82
CA ALA A 241 19.92 20.53 -3.06
C ALA A 241 20.79 20.41 -4.33
N ASN A 242 21.12 21.52 -4.99
CA ASN A 242 21.63 21.60 -6.38
C ASN A 242 20.69 20.94 -7.42
N GLY A 243 19.40 20.81 -7.08
CA GLY A 243 18.36 20.21 -7.90
C GLY A 243 17.42 21.23 -8.57
N VAL A 244 16.51 20.71 -9.39
CA VAL A 244 15.63 21.50 -10.27
C VAL A 244 14.69 22.45 -9.52
N GLY A 245 14.44 22.22 -8.22
CA GLY A 245 13.72 23.14 -7.33
C GLY A 245 14.28 24.57 -7.32
N ALA A 246 15.59 24.75 -7.56
CA ALA A 246 16.20 26.08 -7.68
C ALA A 246 15.62 26.91 -8.83
N LEU A 247 15.23 26.28 -9.95
CA LEU A 247 14.61 26.97 -11.08
C LEU A 247 13.19 27.42 -10.75
N SER A 248 12.39 26.52 -10.16
CA SER A 248 11.01 26.84 -9.79
C SER A 248 10.96 27.96 -8.74
N LEU A 249 11.81 27.91 -7.72
CA LEU A 249 11.89 28.96 -6.69
C LEU A 249 12.31 30.32 -7.27
N ALA A 250 13.30 30.33 -8.17
CA ALA A 250 13.76 31.55 -8.84
C ALA A 250 12.74 32.13 -9.83
N ASP A 251 11.84 31.30 -10.36
CA ASP A 251 10.72 31.73 -11.21
C ASP A 251 9.58 32.27 -10.34
N PHE A 252 9.12 31.50 -9.36
CA PHE A 252 8.09 31.89 -8.39
C PHE A 252 8.36 33.25 -7.72
N ALA A 253 9.63 33.51 -7.34
CA ALA A 253 10.06 34.78 -6.76
C ALA A 253 9.67 36.00 -7.61
N LYS A 254 9.69 35.89 -8.94
CA LYS A 254 9.28 36.95 -9.88
C LYS A 254 7.79 37.27 -9.77
N HIS A 255 6.97 36.26 -9.48
CA HIS A 255 5.52 36.40 -9.39
C HIS A 255 5.07 37.00 -8.05
N ILE A 256 5.79 36.77 -6.95
CA ILE A 256 5.45 37.35 -5.63
C ILE A 256 6.21 38.64 -5.27
N GLY A 257 7.38 38.90 -5.86
CA GLY A 257 8.24 40.02 -5.47
C GLY A 257 8.74 39.89 -4.03
N ASP A 258 8.97 41.02 -3.35
CA ASP A 258 9.58 41.05 -2.02
C ASP A 258 8.70 40.51 -0.87
N LEU A 259 7.47 40.04 -1.13
CA LEU A 259 6.57 39.53 -0.08
C LEU A 259 7.22 38.44 0.80
N LEU A 260 8.05 37.58 0.20
CA LEU A 260 8.89 36.61 0.90
C LEU A 260 10.29 36.59 0.25
N PRO A 261 11.29 37.31 0.81
CA PRO A 261 12.61 37.41 0.21
C PRO A 261 13.42 36.13 0.37
N PHE A 262 13.41 35.26 -0.64
CA PHE A 262 14.22 34.04 -0.66
C PHE A 262 15.73 34.34 -0.66
N LYS A 263 16.49 33.45 -0.03
CA LYS A 263 17.96 33.37 -0.09
C LYS A 263 18.33 31.96 -0.55
N PRO A 264 18.26 31.68 -1.86
CA PRO A 264 18.56 30.34 -2.38
C PRO A 264 20.04 29.99 -2.20
N LEU A 265 20.27 28.78 -1.71
CA LEU A 265 21.57 28.13 -1.52
C LEU A 265 21.58 26.81 -2.30
N ASN A 266 22.78 26.30 -2.59
CA ASN A 266 22.96 25.04 -3.33
C ASN A 266 22.17 25.03 -4.65
N THR A 267 22.56 25.89 -5.60
CA THR A 267 21.91 26.08 -6.91
C THR A 267 22.82 25.71 -8.09
N GLN A 268 23.79 24.81 -7.89
CA GLN A 268 24.89 24.54 -8.84
C GLN A 268 24.49 23.49 -9.90
N LEU A 269 23.38 23.73 -10.62
CA LEU A 269 22.67 22.74 -11.45
C LEU A 269 23.49 22.09 -12.57
N ASN A 270 24.52 22.78 -13.07
CA ASN A 270 25.36 22.36 -14.20
C ASN A 270 26.72 21.80 -13.75
N LYS A 271 26.87 21.43 -12.48
CA LYS A 271 28.10 20.90 -11.90
C LYS A 271 27.86 19.44 -11.52
N GLU A 272 28.77 18.57 -11.94
CA GLU A 272 28.70 17.14 -11.60
C GLU A 272 29.10 16.89 -10.14
N GLY A 273 28.53 15.83 -9.56
CA GLY A 273 28.79 15.34 -8.22
C GLY A 273 28.20 16.15 -7.07
N VAL A 274 27.28 17.10 -7.32
CA VAL A 274 26.72 17.97 -6.26
C VAL A 274 25.22 17.85 -6.04
N LEU A 275 24.46 17.16 -6.90
CA LEU A 275 23.03 16.91 -6.66
C LEU A 275 22.83 16.06 -5.40
N ASN A 276 22.07 16.57 -4.43
CA ASN A 276 21.87 16.01 -3.08
C ASN A 276 23.19 15.79 -2.26
N TYR A 277 24.33 16.32 -2.69
CA TYR A 277 25.61 16.06 -2.02
C TYR A 277 25.80 16.93 -0.77
N GLN A 278 25.66 16.31 0.40
CA GLN A 278 25.75 16.96 1.73
C GLN A 278 24.73 18.10 1.94
N CYS A 279 23.62 18.06 1.19
CA CYS A 279 22.55 19.04 1.20
C CYS A 279 21.20 18.39 0.82
N GLY A 280 20.13 19.16 0.95
CA GLY A 280 18.77 18.75 0.65
C GLY A 280 18.03 18.07 1.81
N ALA A 281 16.72 17.95 1.66
CA ALA A 281 15.79 17.48 2.68
C ALA A 281 16.19 16.13 3.31
N ASP A 282 16.61 15.16 2.49
CA ASP A 282 17.04 13.84 2.95
C ASP A 282 18.32 13.90 3.80
N TYR A 283 19.30 14.72 3.42
CA TYR A 283 20.50 14.95 4.24
C TYR A 283 20.12 15.54 5.60
N VAL A 284 19.30 16.60 5.62
CA VAL A 284 18.90 17.26 6.87
C VAL A 284 18.11 16.33 7.77
N LYS A 285 17.15 15.56 7.22
CA LYS A 285 16.36 14.59 8.00
C LYS A 285 17.19 13.40 8.50
N THR A 286 18.10 12.85 7.68
CA THR A 286 18.87 11.64 8.04
C THR A 286 20.10 11.94 8.89
N LYS A 287 20.66 13.16 8.83
CA LYS A 287 21.81 13.58 9.65
C LYS A 287 21.42 14.44 10.86
N GLN A 288 20.22 15.02 10.88
CA GLN A 288 19.73 15.93 11.91
C GLN A 288 20.72 17.06 12.24
N GLN A 289 21.24 17.70 11.19
CA GLN A 289 22.17 18.82 11.26
C GLN A 289 22.01 19.73 10.03
N LEU A 290 22.58 20.94 10.09
CA LEU A 290 22.63 21.84 8.94
C LEU A 290 23.48 21.24 7.79
N PRO A 291 23.12 21.49 6.52
CA PRO A 291 24.04 21.35 5.40
C PRO A 291 25.28 22.25 5.62
N PRO A 292 26.51 21.81 5.31
CA PRO A 292 27.72 22.60 5.56
C PRO A 292 27.67 24.00 4.94
N SER A 293 27.21 24.10 3.68
CA SER A 293 27.06 25.38 2.98
C SER A 293 26.00 26.32 3.59
N VAL A 294 25.00 25.78 4.29
CA VAL A 294 24.01 26.58 5.03
C VAL A 294 24.62 27.11 6.34
N ALA A 295 25.42 26.29 7.04
CA ALA A 295 26.16 26.73 8.22
C ALA A 295 27.21 27.81 7.86
N GLU A 296 27.99 27.58 6.79
CA GLU A 296 28.99 28.51 6.25
C GLU A 296 28.37 29.85 5.80
N SER A 297 27.12 29.84 5.32
CA SER A 297 26.42 31.08 4.93
C SER A 297 26.17 32.06 6.09
N GLY A 298 26.17 31.55 7.33
CA GLY A 298 25.83 32.32 8.54
C GLY A 298 24.37 32.83 8.60
N LEU A 299 23.52 32.52 7.61
CA LEU A 299 22.16 33.08 7.50
C LEU A 299 21.21 32.66 8.63
N LEU A 300 21.54 31.60 9.39
CA LEU A 300 20.77 31.13 10.55
C LEU A 300 21.38 31.53 11.90
N ASN A 301 22.44 32.36 11.92
CA ASN A 301 23.09 32.79 13.17
C ASN A 301 22.22 33.74 14.01
N HIS A 302 21.18 34.34 13.42
CA HIS A 302 20.16 35.11 14.14
C HIS A 302 19.06 34.17 14.64
N PRO A 303 18.67 34.18 15.93
CA PRO A 303 17.81 33.15 16.53
C PRO A 303 16.42 33.03 15.89
N ASP A 304 15.86 34.14 15.40
CA ASP A 304 14.56 34.16 14.70
C ASP A 304 14.57 33.48 13.32
N ASN A 305 15.75 33.16 12.77
CA ASN A 305 15.87 32.71 11.39
C ASN A 305 15.67 31.19 11.29
N ARG A 306 14.82 30.81 10.34
CA ARG A 306 14.52 29.43 9.94
C ARG A 306 15.12 29.17 8.56
N GLY A 307 15.52 27.94 8.28
CA GLY A 307 15.90 27.48 6.95
C GLY A 307 14.93 26.40 6.46
N ALA A 308 14.88 26.22 5.15
CA ALA A 308 14.20 25.11 4.50
C ALA A 308 15.16 24.39 3.53
N SER A 309 15.01 23.09 3.38
CA SER A 309 15.66 22.30 2.32
C SER A 309 14.60 21.60 1.47
N PHE A 310 14.78 21.66 0.15
CA PHE A 310 14.09 20.80 -0.82
C PHE A 310 14.91 19.52 -1.06
N ASP A 311 14.35 18.50 -1.72
CA ASP A 311 15.16 17.45 -2.37
C ASP A 311 15.34 17.69 -3.89
N GLY A 312 16.09 16.81 -4.56
CA GLY A 312 16.58 17.03 -5.93
C GLY A 312 15.52 17.32 -7.00
N ASP A 313 14.29 16.80 -6.87
CA ASP A 313 13.14 17.08 -7.75
C ASP A 313 12.02 17.88 -7.08
N ALA A 314 12.27 18.36 -5.85
CA ALA A 314 11.40 19.16 -5.01
C ALA A 314 10.03 18.51 -4.68
N ASP A 315 10.01 17.19 -4.45
CA ASP A 315 8.85 16.47 -3.89
C ASP A 315 8.89 16.34 -2.35
N ARG A 316 9.94 16.87 -1.68
CA ARG A 316 10.09 16.91 -0.22
C ARG A 316 10.51 18.26 0.35
N LEU A 317 9.96 18.60 1.51
CA LEU A 317 10.30 19.78 2.30
C LEU A 317 10.71 19.42 3.74
N ILE A 318 11.83 19.97 4.21
CA ILE A 318 12.23 19.93 5.63
C ILE A 318 12.59 21.35 6.08
N TYR A 319 11.98 21.82 7.17
CA TYR A 319 12.36 23.05 7.86
C TYR A 319 13.32 22.77 9.02
N TYR A 320 14.03 23.81 9.46
CA TYR A 320 14.93 23.76 10.62
C TYR A 320 15.27 25.16 11.13
N TYR A 321 15.79 25.26 12.36
CA TYR A 321 16.33 26.52 12.91
C TYR A 321 17.46 26.26 13.92
N LEU A 322 18.10 27.33 14.39
CA LEU A 322 19.10 27.28 15.46
C LEU A 322 18.51 27.89 16.76
N LYS A 323 18.06 27.03 17.67
CA LYS A 323 17.59 27.45 19.00
C LYS A 323 18.70 28.16 19.76
N GLY A 324 18.42 29.38 20.23
CA GLY A 324 19.41 30.29 20.81
C GLY A 324 20.58 30.65 19.89
N GLY A 325 20.42 30.54 18.56
CA GLY A 325 21.47 30.74 17.56
C GLY A 325 22.57 29.68 17.56
N LYS A 326 22.36 28.53 18.22
CA LYS A 326 23.42 27.51 18.44
C LYS A 326 22.99 26.06 18.25
N SER A 327 21.79 25.68 18.70
CA SER A 327 21.37 24.27 18.73
C SER A 327 20.45 23.97 17.56
N PHE A 328 20.85 23.06 16.67
CA PHE A 328 20.01 22.62 15.56
C PHE A 328 18.70 22.00 16.06
N ARG A 329 17.59 22.38 15.43
CA ARG A 329 16.25 21.82 15.66
C ARG A 329 15.61 21.52 14.32
N LEU A 330 15.10 20.29 14.18
CA LEU A 330 14.44 19.77 13.00
C LEU A 330 12.95 20.10 13.02
N LEU A 331 12.40 20.49 11.88
CA LEU A 331 10.96 20.73 11.67
C LEU A 331 10.53 19.97 10.40
N ASP A 332 10.27 18.67 10.57
CA ASP A 332 10.00 17.75 9.45
C ASP A 332 8.51 17.67 9.05
N GLY A 333 8.18 16.71 8.17
CA GLY A 333 6.82 16.48 7.68
C GLY A 333 5.75 16.32 8.77
N ASP A 334 6.07 15.75 9.95
CA ASP A 334 5.10 15.70 11.05
C ASP A 334 4.81 17.10 11.62
N LYS A 335 5.86 17.91 11.83
CA LYS A 335 5.74 19.29 12.30
C LYS A 335 4.95 20.14 11.30
N ILE A 336 5.10 19.88 9.99
CA ILE A 336 4.33 20.52 8.90
C ILE A 336 2.86 20.05 8.93
N ALA A 337 2.60 18.73 9.01
CA ALA A 337 1.25 18.19 9.09
C ALA A 337 0.47 18.74 10.29
N VAL A 338 1.11 18.82 11.46
CA VAL A 338 0.54 19.42 12.67
C VAL A 338 0.23 20.91 12.45
N LEU A 339 1.16 21.67 11.88
CA LEU A 339 0.97 23.11 11.63
C LEU A 339 -0.22 23.36 10.69
N ALA A 340 -0.30 22.59 9.59
CA ALA A 340 -1.37 22.65 8.60
C ALA A 340 -2.72 22.24 9.20
N ALA A 341 -2.81 21.07 9.84
CA ALA A 341 -4.06 20.53 10.38
C ALA A 341 -4.68 21.45 11.44
N LEU A 342 -3.87 22.07 12.31
CA LEU A 342 -4.38 23.03 13.29
C LEU A 342 -4.83 24.34 12.63
N PHE A 343 -4.10 24.85 11.63
CA PHE A 343 -4.52 26.09 10.95
C PHE A 343 -5.81 25.91 10.16
N ILE A 344 -5.94 24.79 9.44
CA ILE A 344 -7.16 24.45 8.71
C ILE A 344 -8.32 24.19 9.68
N GLY A 345 -8.09 23.50 10.81
CA GLY A 345 -9.10 23.30 11.85
C GLY A 345 -9.58 24.61 12.49
N ASP A 346 -8.65 25.53 12.80
CA ASP A 346 -8.97 26.88 13.30
C ASP A 346 -9.81 27.67 12.26
N LEU A 347 -9.51 27.53 10.95
CA LEU A 347 -10.26 28.15 9.87
C LEU A 347 -11.64 27.52 9.65
N VAL A 348 -11.79 26.19 9.65
CA VAL A 348 -13.10 25.50 9.55
C VAL A 348 -14.00 25.86 10.73
N THR A 349 -13.41 26.05 11.93
CA THR A 349 -14.10 26.54 13.12
C THR A 349 -14.62 27.97 12.92
N ARG A 350 -13.78 28.90 12.44
CA ARG A 350 -14.17 30.29 12.14
C ARG A 350 -15.17 30.41 10.98
N ALA A 351 -15.08 29.51 10.00
CA ALA A 351 -16.04 29.36 8.91
C ALA A 351 -17.41 28.81 9.37
N LYS A 352 -17.54 28.32 10.61
CA LYS A 352 -18.71 27.63 11.17
C LYS A 352 -19.14 26.40 10.34
N LEU A 353 -18.17 25.56 9.95
CA LEU A 353 -18.40 24.38 9.11
C LEU A 353 -17.94 23.05 9.76
N THR A 354 -17.70 23.04 11.08
CA THR A 354 -17.26 21.85 11.83
C THR A 354 -18.30 20.73 11.90
N ASP A 355 -19.56 21.01 11.53
CA ASP A 355 -20.65 20.06 11.35
C ASP A 355 -20.69 19.42 9.95
N LYS A 356 -19.89 19.94 8.99
CA LYS A 356 -19.91 19.56 7.56
C LYS A 356 -18.54 19.21 6.97
N ILE A 357 -17.45 19.61 7.62
CA ILE A 357 -16.07 19.43 7.15
C ILE A 357 -15.22 18.86 8.28
N GLN A 358 -14.88 17.58 8.19
CA GLN A 358 -13.90 16.92 9.03
C GLN A 358 -12.49 17.08 8.46
N VAL A 359 -11.63 17.80 9.20
CA VAL A 359 -10.17 17.76 9.00
C VAL A 359 -9.64 16.48 9.64
N GLY A 360 -8.81 15.72 8.92
CA GLY A 360 -8.11 14.54 9.45
C GLY A 360 -6.65 14.49 9.02
N VAL A 361 -5.82 13.76 9.78
CA VAL A 361 -4.39 13.59 9.48
C VAL A 361 -4.08 12.13 9.14
N VAL A 362 -3.24 11.91 8.14
CA VAL A 362 -2.66 10.59 7.81
C VAL A 362 -1.15 10.62 8.02
N GLN A 363 -0.66 9.64 8.77
CA GLN A 363 0.74 9.46 9.11
C GLN A 363 1.19 8.03 8.80
N THR A 364 2.49 7.78 8.71
CA THR A 364 3.06 6.41 8.64
C THR A 364 3.64 5.99 9.98
N ALA A 365 4.12 4.74 10.07
CA ALA A 365 4.83 4.26 11.25
C ALA A 365 6.05 5.13 11.66
N TYR A 366 6.66 5.88 10.74
CA TYR A 366 7.82 6.76 11.02
C TYR A 366 7.50 8.08 11.73
N ALA A 367 6.22 8.46 11.81
CA ALA A 367 5.80 9.63 12.57
C ALA A 367 6.19 9.48 14.04
N ASN A 368 6.54 10.58 14.70
CA ASN A 368 6.92 10.60 16.12
C ASN A 368 5.70 10.37 17.02
N GLY A 369 5.84 9.57 18.08
CA GLY A 369 4.77 9.30 19.04
C GLY A 369 4.17 10.57 19.65
N SER A 370 4.97 11.63 19.84
CA SER A 370 4.48 12.93 20.30
C SER A 370 3.58 13.63 19.28
N SER A 371 3.85 13.54 17.97
CA SER A 371 3.04 14.23 16.94
C SER A 371 1.64 13.62 16.90
N THR A 372 1.54 12.29 16.78
CA THR A 372 0.27 11.55 16.83
C THR A 372 -0.51 11.82 18.13
N LYS A 373 0.18 11.85 19.27
CA LYS A 373 -0.42 12.15 20.59
C LYS A 373 -0.95 13.58 20.67
N PHE A 374 -0.21 14.55 20.12
CA PHE A 374 -0.59 15.95 20.10
C PHE A 374 -1.81 16.21 19.21
N ILE A 375 -1.83 15.66 17.97
CA ILE A 375 -2.99 15.79 17.05
C ILE A 375 -4.26 15.24 17.71
N LYS A 376 -4.18 14.04 18.31
CA LYS A 376 -5.31 13.42 19.02
C LYS A 376 -5.77 14.24 20.23
N SER A 377 -4.87 14.93 20.94
CA SER A 377 -5.23 15.82 22.05
C SER A 377 -6.02 17.07 21.60
N ARG A 378 -6.06 17.36 20.29
CA ARG A 378 -6.88 18.42 19.68
C ARG A 378 -8.17 17.89 19.05
N ASN A 379 -8.55 16.64 19.32
CA ASN A 379 -9.70 15.93 18.75
C ASN A 379 -9.68 15.75 17.22
N ILE A 380 -8.53 15.92 16.58
CA ILE A 380 -8.37 15.65 15.14
C ILE A 380 -8.11 14.14 14.95
N PRO A 381 -8.86 13.44 14.09
CA PRO A 381 -8.65 12.02 13.81
C PRO A 381 -7.31 11.77 13.11
N VAL A 382 -6.68 10.64 13.43
CA VAL A 382 -5.38 10.25 12.85
C VAL A 382 -5.41 8.82 12.34
N THR A 383 -5.19 8.66 11.04
CA THR A 383 -5.01 7.35 10.38
C THR A 383 -3.52 7.02 10.27
N CYS A 384 -3.15 5.76 10.55
CA CYS A 384 -1.79 5.26 10.32
C CYS A 384 -1.79 4.32 9.10
N THR A 385 -0.91 4.55 8.14
CA THR A 385 -0.80 3.75 6.90
C THR A 385 0.60 3.17 6.70
N ALA A 386 0.71 2.23 5.75
CA ALA A 386 2.00 1.80 5.22
C ALA A 386 2.76 2.98 4.58
N THR A 387 4.08 2.84 4.49
CA THR A 387 5.01 3.82 3.90
C THR A 387 4.76 3.97 2.40
N GLY A 388 4.85 5.20 1.90
CA GLY A 388 4.72 5.54 0.48
C GLY A 388 3.41 6.27 0.17
N VAL A 389 3.57 7.43 -0.47
CA VAL A 389 2.54 8.42 -0.85
C VAL A 389 1.19 7.82 -1.27
N LYS A 390 1.19 6.74 -2.06
CA LYS A 390 -0.03 6.06 -2.54
C LYS A 390 -0.97 5.64 -1.40
N HIS A 391 -0.42 5.10 -0.31
CA HIS A 391 -1.19 4.66 0.85
C HIS A 391 -1.68 5.84 1.70
N LEU A 392 -0.85 6.89 1.86
CA LEU A 392 -1.25 8.09 2.59
C LEU A 392 -2.38 8.84 1.86
N HIS A 393 -2.20 9.08 0.56
CA HIS A 393 -3.15 9.79 -0.30
C HIS A 393 -4.50 9.07 -0.35
N HIS A 394 -4.51 7.74 -0.58
CA HIS A 394 -5.75 6.97 -0.60
C HIS A 394 -6.49 6.98 0.76
N ALA A 395 -5.76 7.00 1.87
CA ALA A 395 -6.38 7.17 3.20
C ALA A 395 -6.88 8.60 3.43
N ALA A 396 -6.17 9.63 2.94
CA ALA A 396 -6.52 11.04 3.11
C ALA A 396 -7.82 11.40 2.38
N LEU A 397 -8.13 10.74 1.25
CA LEU A 397 -9.40 10.87 0.52
C LEU A 397 -10.66 10.41 1.32
N ASN A 398 -10.50 9.87 2.53
CA ASN A 398 -11.62 9.51 3.43
C ASN A 398 -11.98 10.65 4.40
N TYR A 399 -11.33 11.81 4.31
CA TYR A 399 -11.64 13.02 5.08
C TYR A 399 -12.10 14.14 4.14
N ASP A 400 -12.95 15.03 4.65
CA ASP A 400 -13.41 16.22 3.89
C ASP A 400 -12.24 17.16 3.58
N ILE A 401 -11.29 17.26 4.52
CA ILE A 401 -9.93 17.78 4.29
C ILE A 401 -8.91 16.81 4.89
N GLY A 402 -8.14 16.13 4.04
CA GLY A 402 -7.14 15.13 4.42
C GLY A 402 -5.71 15.68 4.35
N VAL A 403 -5.12 15.99 5.50
CA VAL A 403 -3.70 16.35 5.63
C VAL A 403 -2.86 15.08 5.67
N TYR A 404 -1.82 14.95 4.85
CA TYR A 404 -0.91 13.81 4.96
C TYR A 404 0.55 14.18 4.70
N PHE A 405 1.45 13.74 5.58
CA PHE A 405 2.90 13.86 5.38
C PHE A 405 3.62 12.61 5.92
N GLU A 406 4.71 12.25 5.25
CA GLU A 406 5.74 11.39 5.83
C GLU A 406 6.79 12.26 6.53
N ALA A 407 7.38 11.77 7.62
CA ALA A 407 8.45 12.46 8.35
C ALA A 407 9.75 12.67 7.52
N ASN A 408 9.79 12.27 6.25
CA ASN A 408 10.84 12.59 5.28
C ASN A 408 10.62 13.91 4.52
N GLY A 409 9.47 14.57 4.73
CA GLY A 409 9.11 15.84 4.11
C GLY A 409 8.19 15.75 2.88
N HIS A 410 7.81 14.55 2.42
CA HIS A 410 6.84 14.38 1.33
C HIS A 410 5.41 14.36 1.91
N GLY A 411 4.54 15.27 1.46
CA GLY A 411 3.14 15.32 1.85
C GLY A 411 2.39 16.48 1.21
N THR A 412 1.09 16.60 1.46
CA THR A 412 0.24 17.71 0.99
C THR A 412 -1.10 17.69 1.77
N VAL A 413 -2.06 18.52 1.39
CA VAL A 413 -3.43 18.49 1.89
C VAL A 413 -4.41 18.34 0.72
N LEU A 414 -5.32 17.38 0.83
CA LEU A 414 -6.42 17.16 -0.11
C LEU A 414 -7.70 17.79 0.43
N PHE A 415 -8.47 18.46 -0.43
CA PHE A 415 -9.82 18.93 -0.16
C PHE A 415 -10.79 18.13 -1.04
N SER A 416 -11.86 17.58 -0.47
CA SER A 416 -12.87 16.88 -1.26
C SER A 416 -13.64 17.84 -2.19
N ASP A 417 -14.13 17.34 -3.33
CA ASP A 417 -14.96 18.14 -4.24
C ASP A 417 -16.21 18.70 -3.53
N ASP A 418 -16.79 17.93 -2.61
CA ASP A 418 -17.90 18.38 -1.75
C ASP A 418 -17.49 19.46 -0.75
N THR A 419 -16.26 19.45 -0.22
CA THR A 419 -15.70 20.56 0.57
C THR A 419 -15.57 21.82 -0.28
N ILE A 420 -14.98 21.73 -1.47
CA ILE A 420 -14.82 22.87 -2.38
C ILE A 420 -16.19 23.43 -2.80
N ALA A 421 -17.15 22.55 -3.10
CA ALA A 421 -18.51 22.93 -3.41
C ALA A 421 -19.23 23.56 -2.20
N THR A 422 -19.00 23.07 -0.97
CA THR A 422 -19.57 23.63 0.26
C THR A 422 -19.01 25.01 0.55
N LEU A 423 -17.69 25.21 0.42
CA LEU A 423 -17.04 26.51 0.58
C LEU A 423 -17.52 27.52 -0.46
N LYS A 424 -17.60 27.13 -1.75
CA LYS A 424 -18.12 27.98 -2.84
C LYS A 424 -19.60 28.35 -2.70
N LYS A 425 -20.41 27.57 -1.96
CA LYS A 425 -21.86 27.77 -1.77
C LYS A 425 -22.26 28.38 -0.42
N THR A 426 -21.35 28.51 0.54
CA THR A 426 -21.69 28.98 1.89
C THR A 426 -21.75 30.51 1.91
N GLU A 427 -22.95 31.07 2.06
CA GLU A 427 -23.14 32.49 2.35
C GLU A 427 -22.66 32.81 3.78
N PRO A 428 -21.71 33.75 3.97
CA PRO A 428 -21.13 34.03 5.29
C PRO A 428 -22.01 34.96 6.13
N GLU A 429 -22.23 34.62 7.40
CA GLU A 429 -23.01 35.41 8.35
C GLU A 429 -22.20 36.56 8.99
N SER A 430 -20.87 36.59 8.80
CA SER A 430 -19.99 37.62 9.38
C SER A 430 -18.70 37.84 8.58
N PRO A 431 -18.03 38.99 8.73
CA PRO A 431 -16.76 39.27 8.05
C PRO A 431 -15.59 38.34 8.45
N ASP A 432 -15.63 37.71 9.63
CA ASP A 432 -14.61 36.72 10.01
C ASP A 432 -14.88 35.35 9.35
N GLN A 433 -16.16 34.98 9.24
CA GLN A 433 -16.58 33.75 8.55
C GLN A 433 -16.29 33.85 7.05
N ASP A 434 -16.61 34.99 6.42
CA ASP A 434 -16.25 35.32 5.04
C ASP A 434 -14.74 35.20 4.79
N ARG A 435 -13.94 35.82 5.67
CA ARG A 435 -12.47 35.75 5.61
C ARG A 435 -11.97 34.31 5.76
N ALA A 436 -12.52 33.53 6.68
CA ALA A 436 -12.13 32.13 6.90
C ALA A 436 -12.49 31.21 5.71
N ILE A 437 -13.66 31.37 5.10
CA ILE A 437 -14.07 30.64 3.88
C ILE A 437 -13.14 31.01 2.72
N LYS A 438 -12.85 32.31 2.51
CA LYS A 438 -11.90 32.79 1.50
C LYS A 438 -10.47 32.28 1.73
N HIS A 439 -10.05 32.12 2.98
CA HIS A 439 -8.77 31.50 3.32
C HIS A 439 -8.75 30.00 3.03
N LEU A 440 -9.81 29.25 3.32
CA LEU A 440 -9.90 27.82 2.99
C LEU A 440 -9.86 27.59 1.46
N ILE A 441 -10.56 28.42 0.68
CA ILE A 441 -10.50 28.38 -0.80
C ILE A 441 -9.10 28.79 -1.29
N ALA A 442 -8.49 29.84 -0.74
CA ALA A 442 -7.14 30.23 -1.14
C ALA A 442 -6.09 29.16 -0.75
N LEU A 443 -6.31 28.38 0.31
CA LEU A 443 -5.48 27.23 0.66
C LEU A 443 -5.66 26.07 -0.34
N SER A 444 -6.88 25.76 -0.80
CA SER A 444 -7.10 24.72 -1.81
C SER A 444 -6.47 25.05 -3.17
N GLU A 445 -6.24 26.34 -3.47
CA GLU A 445 -5.51 26.78 -4.66
C GLU A 445 -3.99 26.96 -4.44
N LEU A 446 -3.53 27.17 -3.20
CA LEU A 446 -2.11 27.22 -2.86
C LEU A 446 -1.48 25.82 -2.79
N ILE A 447 -2.20 24.87 -2.20
CA ILE A 447 -1.73 23.54 -1.86
C ILE A 447 -1.84 22.62 -3.07
N ASN A 448 -0.76 21.92 -3.44
CA ASN A 448 -0.76 21.04 -4.60
C ASN A 448 -1.51 19.73 -4.31
N GLN A 449 -2.79 19.68 -4.70
CA GLN A 449 -3.67 18.53 -4.47
C GLN A 449 -3.46 17.35 -5.45
N ALA A 450 -2.27 17.20 -6.03
CA ALA A 450 -1.91 16.10 -6.93
C ALA A 450 -0.82 15.19 -6.31
N VAL A 451 0.22 15.81 -5.75
CA VAL A 451 1.39 15.15 -5.14
C VAL A 451 2.02 16.12 -4.12
N GLY A 452 2.88 15.63 -3.22
CA GLY A 452 3.62 16.52 -2.33
C GLY A 452 4.56 17.46 -3.08
N ASP A 453 4.66 18.70 -2.62
CA ASP A 453 5.21 19.82 -3.39
C ASP A 453 5.97 20.78 -2.48
N ALA A 454 7.29 20.68 -2.51
CA ALA A 454 8.12 21.39 -1.55
C ALA A 454 8.03 22.92 -1.62
N LEU A 455 7.66 23.48 -2.78
CA LEU A 455 7.43 24.93 -2.94
C LEU A 455 6.07 25.30 -2.37
N SER A 456 5.02 24.56 -2.72
CA SER A 456 3.65 24.74 -2.22
C SER A 456 3.56 24.59 -0.69
N ASP A 457 4.14 23.51 -0.14
CA ASP A 457 4.18 23.23 1.30
C ASP A 457 4.99 24.28 2.08
N MET A 458 6.06 24.81 1.48
CA MET A 458 6.86 25.89 2.09
C MET A 458 6.01 27.16 2.18
N LEU A 459 5.29 27.51 1.11
CA LEU A 459 4.39 28.66 1.11
C LEU A 459 3.22 28.49 2.09
N LEU A 460 2.72 27.26 2.28
CA LEU A 460 1.76 26.92 3.33
C LEU A 460 2.34 27.18 4.72
N VAL A 461 3.53 26.67 5.04
CA VAL A 461 4.22 26.92 6.32
C VAL A 461 4.38 28.41 6.57
N GLU A 462 4.85 29.17 5.58
CA GLU A 462 5.03 30.63 5.67
C GLU A 462 3.71 31.38 5.89
N VAL A 463 2.61 30.94 5.26
CA VAL A 463 1.26 31.46 5.54
C VAL A 463 0.88 31.20 6.99
N VAL A 464 1.01 29.97 7.51
CA VAL A 464 0.60 29.69 8.90
C VAL A 464 1.45 30.47 9.92
N LEU A 465 2.76 30.53 9.73
CA LEU A 465 3.66 31.30 10.59
C LEU A 465 3.32 32.80 10.56
N ALA A 466 3.04 33.37 9.38
CA ALA A 466 2.62 34.76 9.25
C ALA A 466 1.26 35.04 9.92
N HIS A 467 0.28 34.15 9.78
CA HIS A 467 -1.04 34.29 10.42
C HIS A 467 -0.97 34.17 11.94
N ARG A 468 -0.23 33.18 12.47
CA ARG A 468 -0.05 32.99 13.92
C ARG A 468 0.93 33.99 14.55
N GLY A 469 1.76 34.65 13.74
CA GLY A 469 2.84 35.54 14.20
C GLY A 469 4.05 34.79 14.79
N TRP A 470 4.17 33.49 14.51
CA TRP A 470 5.12 32.59 15.16
C TRP A 470 6.51 32.61 14.51
N SER A 471 7.54 32.59 15.36
CA SER A 471 8.88 32.12 15.02
C SER A 471 8.91 30.59 14.85
N ALA A 472 10.03 30.07 14.33
CA ALA A 472 10.27 28.63 14.28
C ALA A 472 10.35 27.99 15.68
N GLU A 473 10.78 28.73 16.71
CA GLU A 473 10.81 28.23 18.09
C GLU A 473 9.40 28.13 18.70
N GLU A 474 8.49 29.03 18.36
CA GLU A 474 7.08 28.96 18.79
C GLU A 474 6.29 27.85 18.07
N TRP A 475 6.60 27.59 16.79
CA TRP A 475 6.09 26.40 16.08
C TRP A 475 6.61 25.10 16.71
N ASP A 476 7.93 25.02 16.93
CA ASP A 476 8.58 23.85 17.54
C ASP A 476 8.00 23.53 18.92
N ALA A 477 7.79 24.55 19.76
CA ALA A 477 7.23 24.46 21.10
C ALA A 477 5.77 23.97 21.16
N GLY A 478 5.08 23.77 20.03
CA GLY A 478 3.75 23.15 19.99
C GLY A 478 3.74 21.76 20.62
N TYR A 479 4.79 20.96 20.40
CA TYR A 479 5.04 19.69 21.09
C TYR A 479 6.53 19.30 20.98
N GLU A 480 7.11 18.73 22.03
CA GLU A 480 8.47 18.17 21.98
C GLU A 480 8.40 16.75 21.39
N ASP A 481 9.21 16.47 20.36
CA ASP A 481 9.37 15.11 19.83
C ASP A 481 10.02 14.20 20.86
N LEU A 482 9.57 12.93 20.93
CA LEU A 482 10.37 11.91 21.60
C LEU A 482 11.73 11.81 20.90
N PRO A 483 12.85 11.75 21.64
CA PRO A 483 14.12 11.28 21.11
C PRO A 483 13.89 10.03 20.25
N ASN A 484 14.41 10.07 19.01
CA ASN A 484 14.16 9.04 18.01
C ASN A 484 15.37 8.84 17.09
N ARG A 485 15.47 7.64 16.51
CA ARG A 485 16.57 7.27 15.62
C ARG A 485 16.07 6.34 14.52
N LEU A 486 16.49 6.63 13.29
CA LEU A 486 16.31 5.78 12.11
C LEU A 486 17.66 5.19 11.72
N VAL A 487 17.72 3.87 11.58
CA VAL A 487 18.93 3.12 11.21
C VAL A 487 18.65 2.31 9.95
N LYS A 488 19.52 2.44 8.94
CA LYS A 488 19.64 1.49 7.83
C LYS A 488 20.48 0.31 8.31
N VAL A 489 19.94 -0.91 8.20
CA VAL A 489 20.69 -2.15 8.43
C VAL A 489 20.71 -2.93 7.12
N GLU A 490 21.90 -3.17 6.60
CA GLU A 490 22.09 -4.00 5.41
C GLU A 490 21.88 -5.47 5.80
N VAL A 491 21.12 -6.19 4.98
CA VAL A 491 20.74 -7.59 5.21
C VAL A 491 21.00 -8.40 3.94
N PRO A 492 21.27 -9.71 4.03
CA PRO A 492 21.61 -10.51 2.85
C PRO A 492 20.43 -10.76 1.91
N ASP A 493 19.21 -10.74 2.46
CA ASP A 493 17.96 -10.67 1.71
C ASP A 493 16.95 -9.87 2.56
N ARG A 494 16.40 -8.80 1.98
CA ARG A 494 15.32 -8.01 2.61
C ARG A 494 13.93 -8.61 2.38
N HIS A 495 13.77 -9.51 1.40
CA HIS A 495 12.45 -10.04 1.01
C HIS A 495 11.85 -10.96 2.08
N ILE A 496 12.66 -11.59 2.94
CA ILE A 496 12.15 -12.37 4.09
C ILE A 496 11.39 -11.52 5.14
N PHE A 497 11.52 -10.19 5.11
CA PHE A 497 10.94 -9.28 6.11
C PHE A 497 9.51 -8.87 5.71
N HIS A 498 8.55 -9.76 5.93
CA HIS A 498 7.13 -9.46 5.71
C HIS A 498 6.55 -8.70 6.90
N THR A 499 5.71 -7.71 6.62
CA THR A 499 5.09 -6.84 7.63
C THR A 499 3.55 -6.95 7.64
N THR A 500 2.92 -6.36 8.66
CA THR A 500 1.48 -6.15 8.79
C THR A 500 1.23 -4.88 9.63
N ASP A 501 -0.04 -4.56 9.89
CA ASP A 501 -0.48 -3.46 10.78
C ASP A 501 0.17 -2.10 10.46
N ALA A 502 -0.10 -1.57 9.26
CA ALA A 502 0.53 -0.33 8.75
C ALA A 502 2.08 -0.38 8.77
N GLU A 503 2.63 -1.57 8.48
CA GLU A 503 4.06 -1.91 8.57
C GLU A 503 4.71 -1.83 9.97
N ARG A 504 3.90 -1.68 11.03
CA ARG A 504 4.39 -1.55 12.41
C ARG A 504 4.83 -2.88 13.03
N LYS A 505 4.45 -4.01 12.45
CA LYS A 505 4.79 -5.35 12.94
C LYS A 505 5.32 -6.26 11.83
N LEU A 506 6.32 -7.08 12.16
CA LEU A 506 6.77 -8.19 11.30
C LEU A 506 5.86 -9.42 11.47
N THR A 507 5.53 -10.06 10.35
CA THR A 507 4.99 -11.44 10.28
C THR A 507 6.07 -12.45 9.93
N SER A 508 7.18 -12.00 9.32
CA SER A 508 8.40 -12.78 9.06
C SER A 508 9.63 -11.87 9.16
N PRO A 509 10.80 -12.33 9.65
CA PRO A 509 11.07 -13.65 10.22
C PRO A 509 10.28 -13.94 11.51
N VAL A 510 9.85 -15.19 11.69
CA VAL A 510 9.08 -15.63 12.87
C VAL A 510 9.90 -15.40 14.15
N GLY A 511 9.24 -14.90 15.19
CA GLY A 511 9.85 -14.61 16.49
C GLY A 511 10.64 -13.28 16.56
N LEU A 512 10.96 -12.63 15.45
CA LEU A 512 11.64 -11.32 15.49
C LEU A 512 10.74 -10.22 16.05
N GLN A 513 9.43 -10.22 15.74
CA GLN A 513 8.50 -9.25 16.34
C GLN A 513 8.38 -9.42 17.86
N ALA A 514 8.33 -10.64 18.38
CA ALA A 514 8.26 -10.86 19.82
C ALA A 514 9.51 -10.31 20.55
N ARG A 515 10.67 -10.33 19.90
CA ARG A 515 11.91 -9.73 20.42
C ARG A 515 11.93 -8.20 20.32
N ILE A 516 11.33 -7.62 19.27
CA ILE A 516 11.08 -6.16 19.20
C ILE A 516 10.15 -5.75 20.34
N ASP A 517 9.04 -6.45 20.53
CA ASP A 517 8.04 -6.17 21.57
C ASP A 517 8.67 -6.31 22.98
N GLU A 518 9.47 -7.36 23.24
CA GLU A 518 10.19 -7.56 24.51
C GLU A 518 11.22 -6.46 24.79
N ALA A 519 12.00 -6.05 23.78
CA ALA A 519 12.99 -4.98 23.93
C ALA A 519 12.34 -3.61 24.15
N VAL A 520 11.20 -3.34 23.48
CA VAL A 520 10.39 -2.12 23.66
C VAL A 520 9.77 -2.05 25.05
N LEU A 521 9.26 -3.16 25.60
CA LEU A 521 8.67 -3.21 26.95
C LEU A 521 9.65 -2.85 28.08
N LYS A 522 10.97 -2.92 27.83
CA LYS A 522 12.03 -2.53 28.78
C LYS A 522 12.28 -1.01 28.82
N VAL A 523 11.61 -0.21 27.97
CA VAL A 523 11.93 1.20 27.71
C VAL A 523 10.72 2.10 27.95
N GLU A 524 10.90 3.16 28.76
CA GLU A 524 9.82 4.14 29.01
C GLU A 524 9.47 4.91 27.73
N GLN A 525 8.17 4.93 27.39
CA GLN A 525 7.64 5.46 26.12
C GLN A 525 8.36 4.88 24.89
N GLY A 526 8.92 3.67 25.02
CA GLY A 526 9.58 2.96 23.94
C GLY A 526 8.60 2.61 22.82
N ARG A 527 9.04 2.78 21.57
CA ARG A 527 8.41 2.19 20.39
C ARG A 527 9.46 1.92 19.33
N SER A 528 9.39 0.74 18.71
CA SER A 528 10.29 0.35 17.62
C SER A 528 9.58 -0.55 16.62
N PHE A 529 10.01 -0.50 15.36
CA PHE A 529 9.56 -1.41 14.29
C PHE A 529 10.66 -1.58 13.24
N VAL A 530 10.53 -2.62 12.43
CA VAL A 530 11.47 -2.99 11.36
C VAL A 530 10.69 -3.29 10.08
N ARG A 531 11.14 -2.75 8.94
CA ARG A 531 10.53 -3.01 7.62
C ARG A 531 11.56 -2.99 6.47
N PRO A 532 11.37 -3.78 5.39
CA PRO A 532 12.27 -3.77 4.23
C PRO A 532 12.18 -2.45 3.47
N SER A 533 13.31 -1.89 3.05
CA SER A 533 13.31 -0.69 2.21
C SER A 533 12.71 -1.00 0.83
N GLY A 534 11.89 -0.07 0.31
CA GLY A 534 11.31 -0.17 -1.04
C GLY A 534 12.24 0.38 -2.14
N THR A 535 13.32 1.08 -1.77
CA THR A 535 14.20 1.83 -2.67
C THR A 535 15.68 1.46 -2.54
N GLU A 536 16.04 0.63 -1.57
CA GLU A 536 17.40 0.18 -1.27
C GLU A 536 17.36 -1.30 -0.85
N ASP A 537 18.49 -2.01 -0.98
CA ASP A 537 18.60 -3.41 -0.53
C ASP A 537 19.00 -3.48 0.96
N CYS A 538 18.07 -3.11 1.83
CA CYS A 538 18.27 -3.03 3.28
C CYS A 538 16.95 -3.16 4.05
N VAL A 539 17.01 -3.32 5.37
CA VAL A 539 15.89 -3.02 6.27
C VAL A 539 16.10 -1.66 6.94
N ARG A 540 15.00 -0.99 7.29
CA ARG A 540 15.00 0.20 8.13
C ARG A 540 14.48 -0.18 9.52
N VAL A 541 15.24 0.20 10.54
CA VAL A 541 14.91 0.05 11.95
C VAL A 541 14.64 1.44 12.51
N TYR A 542 13.45 1.66 13.06
CA TYR A 542 13.09 2.90 13.76
C TYR A 542 12.97 2.63 15.25
N ALA A 543 13.39 3.58 16.09
CA ALA A 543 13.16 3.56 17.53
C ALA A 543 12.91 4.98 18.07
N GLU A 544 12.02 5.10 19.05
CA GLU A 544 11.82 6.28 19.90
C GLU A 544 11.67 5.88 21.37
N ALA A 545 11.97 6.79 22.29
CA ALA A 545 11.85 6.59 23.74
C ALA A 545 11.79 7.91 24.51
N ALA A 546 11.49 7.88 25.81
CA ALA A 546 11.45 9.06 26.68
C ALA A 546 12.77 9.85 26.78
N THR A 547 13.93 9.22 26.56
CA THR A 547 15.25 9.88 26.61
C THR A 547 16.17 9.42 25.48
N SER A 548 17.09 10.28 25.04
CA SER A 548 18.11 9.90 24.04
C SER A 548 18.98 8.74 24.52
N SER A 549 19.30 8.68 25.82
CA SER A 549 20.04 7.57 26.43
C SER A 549 19.30 6.24 26.39
N ALA A 550 17.96 6.24 26.28
CA ALA A 550 17.16 5.03 26.09
C ALA A 550 17.11 4.59 24.62
N VAL A 551 17.03 5.53 23.67
CA VAL A 551 17.12 5.25 22.22
C VAL A 551 18.51 4.72 21.83
N ASP A 552 19.56 5.37 22.35
CA ASP A 552 20.95 4.96 22.16
C ASP A 552 21.38 3.83 23.11
N SER A 553 20.45 3.30 23.93
CA SER A 553 20.78 2.21 24.84
C SER A 553 21.22 0.96 24.07
N ALA A 554 22.34 0.38 24.51
CA ALA A 554 22.95 -0.76 23.84
C ALA A 554 22.13 -2.06 23.93
N HIS A 555 20.95 -2.07 24.56
CA HIS A 555 20.00 -3.18 24.44
C HIS A 555 19.19 -3.05 23.15
N LEU A 556 18.21 -2.15 23.04
CA LEU A 556 17.30 -2.12 21.89
C LEU A 556 18.03 -2.08 20.55
N ARG A 557 19.09 -1.25 20.41
CA ARG A 557 19.89 -1.23 19.18
C ARG A 557 20.68 -2.53 18.98
N ALA A 558 21.51 -2.94 19.95
CA ALA A 558 22.44 -4.05 19.71
C ALA A 558 21.78 -5.43 19.80
N GLU A 559 20.65 -5.59 20.50
CA GLU A 559 19.79 -6.76 20.41
C GLU A 559 19.24 -6.88 18.98
N LEU A 560 18.64 -5.81 18.41
CA LEU A 560 18.13 -5.83 17.04
C LEU A 560 19.25 -6.03 16.00
N GLU A 561 20.36 -5.31 16.11
CA GLU A 561 21.52 -5.53 15.22
C GLU A 561 22.14 -6.92 15.40
N SER A 562 22.13 -7.50 16.61
CA SER A 562 22.57 -8.88 16.84
C SER A 562 21.58 -9.92 16.30
N TYR A 563 20.27 -9.67 16.36
CA TYR A 563 19.27 -10.55 15.75
C TYR A 563 19.31 -10.48 14.24
N LEU A 564 19.47 -9.28 13.65
CA LEU A 564 19.63 -9.08 12.20
C LEU A 564 20.95 -9.66 11.70
N ALA A 565 22.07 -9.53 12.42
CA ALA A 565 23.35 -10.16 12.07
C ALA A 565 23.34 -11.69 12.25
N LYS A 566 22.38 -12.25 13.00
CA LYS A 566 22.12 -13.71 13.08
C LYS A 566 21.18 -14.21 11.98
N VAL A 567 20.63 -13.32 11.15
CA VAL A 567 19.97 -13.71 9.88
C VAL A 567 21.08 -14.00 8.87
N THR A 568 21.63 -15.22 8.92
CA THR A 568 22.64 -15.68 7.97
C THR A 568 22.06 -15.84 6.56
N PRO A 569 22.79 -15.41 5.50
CA PRO A 569 22.49 -15.88 4.16
C PRO A 569 22.74 -17.38 4.06
N LEU A 570 21.91 -18.08 3.30
CA LEU A 570 22.31 -19.34 2.70
C LEU A 570 23.38 -19.04 1.64
N SER A 571 24.63 -19.41 1.90
CA SER A 571 25.69 -19.37 0.89
C SER A 571 25.34 -20.32 -0.24
N SER A 572 25.00 -19.78 -1.42
CA SER A 572 24.41 -20.51 -2.55
C SER A 572 25.11 -21.84 -2.85
N PRO A 573 24.51 -23.00 -2.50
CA PRO A 573 24.96 -24.29 -2.98
C PRO A 573 24.45 -24.49 -4.40
N SER A 574 25.17 -25.30 -5.19
CA SER A 574 24.56 -25.96 -6.34
C SER A 574 23.51 -26.96 -5.83
N PHE A 575 22.24 -26.55 -5.84
CA PHE A 575 21.04 -27.37 -5.56
C PHE A 575 20.96 -27.98 -4.13
N ASN A 576 20.31 -27.27 -3.19
CA ASN A 576 19.27 -27.80 -2.28
C ASN A 576 18.84 -26.76 -1.20
N PRO A 577 17.54 -26.64 -0.87
CA PRO A 577 17.06 -25.79 0.23
C PRO A 577 16.84 -26.57 1.56
N PRO A 578 17.48 -26.18 2.68
CA PRO A 578 17.19 -26.75 4.00
C PRO A 578 16.26 -25.83 4.82
N VAL A 579 15.00 -26.24 5.02
CA VAL A 579 14.04 -25.55 5.91
C VAL A 579 13.97 -26.30 7.24
N ALA A 580 14.41 -25.67 8.33
CA ALA A 580 14.35 -26.28 9.65
C ALA A 580 12.95 -26.13 10.30
N ASN A 581 12.40 -27.26 10.76
CA ASN A 581 11.25 -27.38 11.66
C ASN A 581 9.87 -26.93 11.16
N ALA A 582 9.70 -26.71 9.85
CA ALA A 582 8.56 -27.37 9.21
C ALA A 582 9.01 -28.81 8.86
N LYS A 583 8.11 -29.80 8.91
CA LYS A 583 8.36 -31.07 8.20
C LYS A 583 8.64 -30.71 6.74
N ALA A 584 9.72 -31.25 6.19
CA ALA A 584 10.19 -30.83 4.88
C ALA A 584 9.10 -31.04 3.83
N VAL A 585 8.70 -29.98 3.14
CA VAL A 585 8.02 -30.11 1.87
C VAL A 585 9.08 -30.59 0.88
N ILE A 586 9.30 -31.90 0.85
CA ILE A 586 9.71 -32.59 -0.37
C ILE A 586 8.72 -32.10 -1.42
N ALA A 587 9.20 -31.55 -2.54
CA ALA A 587 8.33 -30.93 -3.55
C ALA A 587 7.30 -32.00 -3.98
N PRO A 588 6.03 -31.89 -3.58
CA PRO A 588 5.27 -33.09 -3.28
C PRO A 588 4.95 -33.83 -4.57
N LYS A 589 5.00 -35.17 -4.51
CA LYS A 589 4.64 -36.04 -5.63
C LYS A 589 3.16 -36.43 -5.59
N ARG A 590 2.45 -36.13 -4.50
CA ARG A 590 1.01 -36.32 -4.39
C ARG A 590 0.33 -35.14 -3.73
N ILE A 591 -0.70 -34.61 -4.37
CA ILE A 591 -1.69 -33.75 -3.73
C ILE A 591 -2.93 -34.60 -3.41
N VAL A 592 -3.42 -34.57 -2.18
CA VAL A 592 -4.73 -35.14 -1.80
C VAL A 592 -5.69 -33.98 -1.63
N LEU A 593 -6.64 -33.83 -2.55
CA LEU A 593 -7.57 -32.69 -2.60
C LEU A 593 -8.96 -33.14 -2.14
N LEU A 594 -9.42 -32.61 -1.01
CA LEU A 594 -10.75 -32.89 -0.47
C LEU A 594 -11.69 -31.71 -0.79
N GLY A 595 -12.76 -31.99 -1.55
CA GLY A 595 -13.83 -31.03 -1.86
C GLY A 595 -15.18 -31.50 -1.28
N PRO A 596 -16.09 -30.60 -0.89
CA PRO A 596 -17.46 -30.95 -0.54
C PRO A 596 -18.30 -31.25 -1.79
N SER A 597 -19.24 -32.18 -1.70
CA SER A 597 -20.18 -32.45 -2.81
C SER A 597 -21.34 -31.47 -2.85
N HIS A 598 -21.47 -30.74 -3.96
CA HIS A 598 -22.53 -29.76 -4.21
C HIS A 598 -23.66 -30.31 -5.07
N HIS A 599 -23.35 -31.11 -6.09
CA HIS A 599 -24.31 -31.49 -7.13
C HIS A 599 -25.06 -32.79 -6.87
N VAL A 600 -24.54 -33.67 -6.01
CA VAL A 600 -25.14 -34.98 -5.69
C VAL A 600 -25.24 -35.22 -4.19
N HIS A 601 -26.29 -35.90 -3.75
CA HIS A 601 -26.35 -36.42 -2.38
C HIS A 601 -25.43 -37.66 -2.26
N LEU A 602 -24.14 -37.40 -1.99
CA LEU A 602 -23.16 -38.44 -1.70
C LEU A 602 -23.21 -38.85 -0.21
N ALA A 603 -23.18 -40.17 0.03
CA ALA A 603 -22.93 -40.76 1.35
C ALA A 603 -21.51 -41.35 1.36
N GLY A 604 -20.70 -41.00 2.35
CA GLY A 604 -19.27 -41.32 2.38
C GLY A 604 -18.42 -40.36 1.57
N ILE A 605 -17.35 -40.90 0.97
CA ILE A 605 -16.36 -40.20 0.14
C ILE A 605 -16.27 -40.95 -1.20
N ALA A 606 -16.18 -40.23 -2.31
CA ALA A 606 -16.08 -40.79 -3.65
C ALA A 606 -14.74 -40.48 -4.33
N LEU A 607 -14.33 -41.38 -5.22
CA LEU A 607 -13.11 -41.33 -6.02
C LEU A 607 -13.43 -41.03 -7.49
N SER A 608 -12.49 -40.40 -8.18
CA SER A 608 -12.59 -40.14 -9.63
C SER A 608 -12.47 -41.42 -10.47
N PRO A 609 -13.25 -41.56 -11.57
CA PRO A 609 -13.07 -42.60 -12.58
C PRO A 609 -12.01 -42.22 -13.64
N PHE A 610 -11.49 -40.98 -13.63
CA PHE A 610 -10.61 -40.47 -14.68
C PHE A 610 -9.12 -40.79 -14.45
N ALA A 611 -8.31 -40.67 -15.51
CA ALA A 611 -6.86 -40.82 -15.46
C ALA A 611 -6.10 -39.49 -15.29
N ALA A 612 -6.74 -38.37 -15.65
CA ALA A 612 -6.23 -37.01 -15.50
C ALA A 612 -7.40 -36.01 -15.48
N TYR A 613 -7.18 -34.82 -14.92
CA TYR A 613 -8.06 -33.66 -15.13
C TYR A 613 -7.37 -32.66 -16.06
N GLY A 614 -8.09 -32.12 -17.04
CA GLY A 614 -7.60 -31.05 -17.90
C GLY A 614 -7.67 -29.68 -17.22
N THR A 615 -6.72 -28.79 -17.52
CA THR A 615 -6.78 -27.38 -17.09
C THR A 615 -6.30 -26.44 -18.21
N PRO A 616 -6.61 -25.13 -18.16
CA PRO A 616 -6.06 -24.14 -19.10
C PRO A 616 -4.53 -24.02 -19.08
N LEU A 617 -3.85 -24.63 -18.10
CA LEU A 617 -2.39 -24.66 -17.94
C LEU A 617 -1.79 -26.06 -18.22
N GLY A 618 -2.56 -26.94 -18.85
CA GLY A 618 -2.21 -28.34 -19.11
C GLY A 618 -2.78 -29.32 -18.07
N ASP A 619 -2.69 -30.60 -18.38
CA ASP A 619 -3.35 -31.66 -17.61
C ASP A 619 -2.65 -31.96 -16.27
N ILE A 620 -3.41 -32.52 -15.33
CA ILE A 620 -2.94 -33.03 -14.05
C ILE A 620 -3.23 -34.55 -14.00
N PRO A 621 -2.22 -35.43 -13.96
CA PRO A 621 -2.45 -36.87 -13.87
C PRO A 621 -2.98 -37.26 -12.49
N LEU A 622 -3.94 -38.20 -12.46
CA LEU A 622 -4.50 -38.70 -11.20
C LEU A 622 -3.68 -39.88 -10.65
N ASP A 623 -3.70 -40.05 -9.33
CA ASP A 623 -3.01 -41.17 -8.68
C ASP A 623 -3.85 -42.45 -8.69
N LEU A 624 -3.89 -43.08 -9.87
CA LEU A 624 -4.59 -44.34 -10.11
C LEU A 624 -4.20 -45.45 -9.12
N ASP A 625 -2.93 -45.52 -8.70
CA ASP A 625 -2.47 -46.53 -7.72
C ASP A 625 -3.17 -46.35 -6.35
N ALA A 626 -3.30 -45.10 -5.92
CA ALA A 626 -3.99 -44.73 -4.68
C ALA A 626 -5.52 -44.81 -4.80
N ILE A 627 -6.08 -44.48 -5.97
CA ILE A 627 -7.53 -44.66 -6.26
C ILE A 627 -7.88 -46.15 -6.21
N ASP A 628 -7.08 -47.01 -6.84
CA ASP A 628 -7.30 -48.46 -6.86
C ASP A 628 -7.16 -49.10 -5.48
N GLU A 629 -6.24 -48.62 -4.65
CA GLU A 629 -6.10 -49.05 -3.25
C GLU A 629 -7.28 -48.60 -2.38
N LEU A 630 -7.69 -47.32 -2.45
CA LEU A 630 -8.86 -46.84 -1.72
C LEU A 630 -10.14 -47.56 -2.16
N ARG A 631 -10.35 -47.77 -3.46
CA ARG A 631 -11.49 -48.54 -4.00
C ARG A 631 -11.53 -49.96 -3.43
N ARG A 632 -10.38 -50.64 -3.30
CA ARG A 632 -10.28 -52.00 -2.73
C ARG A 632 -10.71 -52.08 -1.26
N THR A 633 -10.64 -50.99 -0.49
CA THR A 633 -11.13 -50.96 0.91
C THR A 633 -12.66 -51.10 1.02
N ARG A 634 -13.40 -50.75 -0.04
CA ARG A 634 -14.88 -50.59 -0.05
C ARG A 634 -15.43 -49.52 0.91
N LEU A 635 -14.57 -48.68 1.48
CA LEU A 635 -14.96 -47.51 2.31
C LEU A 635 -15.29 -46.27 1.46
N PHE A 636 -14.90 -46.29 0.19
CA PHE A 636 -15.04 -45.21 -0.77
C PHE A 636 -15.89 -45.68 -1.96
N SER A 637 -16.77 -44.82 -2.46
CA SER A 637 -17.53 -45.04 -3.69
C SER A 637 -16.77 -44.50 -4.91
N GLU A 638 -17.29 -44.74 -6.11
CA GLU A 638 -16.79 -44.14 -7.35
C GLU A 638 -17.78 -43.08 -7.85
N MET A 639 -17.27 -41.99 -8.42
CA MET A 639 -18.08 -40.97 -9.08
C MET A 639 -18.44 -41.43 -10.49
N SER A 640 -19.66 -41.17 -10.94
CA SER A 640 -19.96 -41.19 -12.38
C SER A 640 -19.30 -39.98 -13.05
N PRO A 641 -18.75 -40.09 -14.28
CA PRO A 641 -18.01 -39.01 -14.95
C PRO A 641 -18.62 -37.61 -14.80
N GLY A 642 -19.90 -37.43 -15.15
CA GLY A 642 -20.58 -36.13 -15.04
C GLY A 642 -20.68 -35.53 -13.63
N VAL A 643 -20.68 -36.36 -12.57
CA VAL A 643 -20.68 -35.88 -11.16
C VAL A 643 -19.32 -35.32 -10.76
N ASP A 644 -18.25 -35.83 -11.38
CA ASP A 644 -16.87 -35.35 -11.19
C ASP A 644 -16.60 -34.12 -12.08
N GLU A 645 -17.10 -34.13 -13.32
CA GLU A 645 -17.06 -32.99 -14.26
C GLU A 645 -17.86 -31.77 -13.77
N ASP A 646 -19.00 -31.94 -13.11
CA ASP A 646 -19.80 -30.83 -12.55
C ASP A 646 -19.17 -30.19 -11.28
N GLU A 647 -18.26 -30.87 -10.57
CA GLU A 647 -17.85 -30.50 -9.21
C GLU A 647 -16.77 -29.41 -9.14
N HIS A 648 -17.24 -28.18 -9.35
CA HIS A 648 -16.48 -26.94 -9.25
C HIS A 648 -15.60 -26.78 -7.98
N SER A 649 -15.94 -27.39 -6.84
CA SER A 649 -15.15 -27.23 -5.61
C SER A 649 -13.78 -27.91 -5.66
N LEU A 650 -13.63 -28.94 -6.49
CA LEU A 650 -12.34 -29.53 -6.84
C LEU A 650 -11.70 -28.73 -7.98
N GLU A 651 -12.48 -28.45 -9.04
CA GLU A 651 -12.06 -27.71 -10.25
C GLU A 651 -11.31 -26.40 -9.92
N MET A 652 -11.86 -25.59 -9.00
CA MET A 652 -11.31 -24.28 -8.64
C MET A 652 -9.87 -24.32 -8.13
N HIS A 653 -9.36 -25.46 -7.63
CA HIS A 653 -7.97 -25.61 -7.21
C HIS A 653 -7.05 -26.05 -8.34
N LEU A 654 -7.57 -26.68 -9.40
CA LEU A 654 -6.76 -27.33 -10.42
C LEU A 654 -5.84 -26.36 -11.18
N PRO A 655 -6.27 -25.15 -11.62
CA PRO A 655 -5.35 -24.20 -12.26
C PRO A 655 -4.22 -23.75 -11.33
N TYR A 656 -4.48 -23.54 -10.04
CA TYR A 656 -3.46 -23.17 -9.07
C TYR A 656 -2.48 -24.32 -8.80
N ILE A 657 -2.98 -25.55 -8.67
CA ILE A 657 -2.16 -26.75 -8.54
C ILE A 657 -1.27 -26.89 -9.79
N ARG A 658 -1.83 -26.85 -11.01
CA ARG A 658 -1.03 -26.99 -12.23
C ARG A 658 0.02 -25.88 -12.35
N HIS A 659 -0.33 -24.64 -11.99
CA HIS A 659 0.63 -23.52 -11.97
C HIS A 659 1.80 -23.76 -11.01
N ILE A 660 1.53 -24.18 -9.78
CA ILE A 660 2.55 -24.48 -8.75
C ILE A 660 3.51 -25.60 -9.22
N PHE A 661 3.01 -26.56 -10.00
CA PHE A 661 3.79 -27.67 -10.56
C PHE A 661 4.17 -27.48 -12.04
N GLN A 662 4.19 -26.24 -12.57
CA GLN A 662 4.66 -25.98 -13.94
C GLN A 662 6.11 -26.45 -14.13
N GLY A 663 6.36 -27.16 -15.24
CA GLY A 663 7.66 -27.78 -15.52
C GLY A 663 7.96 -29.05 -14.70
N ARG A 664 6.99 -29.56 -13.92
CA ARG A 664 7.05 -30.87 -13.27
C ARG A 664 5.98 -31.80 -13.83
N ASP A 665 6.41 -33.04 -14.05
CA ASP A 665 5.61 -34.18 -14.53
C ASP A 665 5.66 -35.37 -13.53
N ASP A 666 6.35 -35.21 -12.39
CA ASP A 666 6.55 -36.23 -11.36
C ASP A 666 5.55 -36.16 -10.19
N PHE A 667 4.51 -35.33 -10.31
CA PHE A 667 3.44 -35.19 -9.32
C PHE A 667 2.12 -35.77 -9.84
N LYS A 668 1.28 -36.28 -8.94
CA LYS A 668 -0.09 -36.75 -9.20
C LYS A 668 -1.11 -36.13 -8.24
N LEU A 669 -2.38 -36.18 -8.61
CA LEU A 669 -3.52 -35.73 -7.79
C LEU A 669 -4.40 -36.90 -7.34
N LEU A 670 -4.76 -36.94 -6.05
CA LEU A 670 -5.78 -37.83 -5.48
C LEU A 670 -7.00 -36.98 -5.08
N PRO A 671 -7.99 -36.80 -5.97
CA PRO A 671 -9.22 -36.09 -5.64
C PRO A 671 -10.14 -36.97 -4.79
N LEU A 672 -10.70 -36.40 -3.74
CA LEU A 672 -11.63 -37.04 -2.81
C LEU A 672 -12.87 -36.16 -2.68
N LEU A 673 -13.97 -36.57 -3.31
CA LEU A 673 -15.24 -35.86 -3.16
C LEU A 673 -15.94 -36.30 -1.88
N VAL A 674 -16.15 -35.39 -0.94
CA VAL A 674 -16.69 -35.68 0.39
C VAL A 674 -18.17 -35.29 0.45
N GLY A 675 -19.02 -36.31 0.50
CA GLY A 675 -20.45 -36.16 0.79
C GLY A 675 -20.68 -36.06 2.29
N HIS A 676 -21.61 -36.86 2.81
CA HIS A 676 -21.81 -37.05 4.25
C HIS A 676 -20.95 -38.22 4.76
N PRO A 677 -19.79 -37.98 5.40
CA PRO A 677 -18.96 -39.06 5.93
C PRO A 677 -19.69 -39.81 7.07
N PRO A 678 -19.29 -41.06 7.38
CA PRO A 678 -19.87 -41.81 8.47
C PRO A 678 -19.78 -41.07 9.82
N SER A 679 -20.79 -41.23 10.68
CA SER A 679 -20.84 -40.60 12.01
C SER A 679 -20.49 -41.57 13.14
N ASP A 680 -20.61 -42.88 12.93
CA ASP A 680 -20.19 -43.87 13.93
C ASP A 680 -18.66 -43.95 14.01
N LYS A 681 -18.13 -44.30 15.19
CA LYS A 681 -16.69 -44.31 15.40
C LYS A 681 -15.97 -45.35 14.54
N ALA A 682 -16.57 -46.53 14.31
CA ALA A 682 -15.89 -47.63 13.62
C ALA A 682 -15.62 -47.31 12.15
N ASN A 683 -16.60 -46.75 11.43
CA ASN A 683 -16.43 -46.34 10.05
C ASN A 683 -15.59 -45.06 9.92
N ARG A 684 -15.65 -44.12 10.89
CA ARG A 684 -14.71 -42.98 10.95
C ARG A 684 -13.27 -43.43 11.12
N ASP A 685 -12.99 -44.29 12.09
CA ASP A 685 -11.67 -44.90 12.32
C ASP A 685 -11.18 -45.65 11.06
N ALA A 686 -12.06 -46.37 10.36
CA ALA A 686 -11.70 -47.11 9.15
C ALA A 686 -11.30 -46.17 7.99
N VAL A 687 -12.07 -45.11 7.74
CA VAL A 687 -11.74 -44.10 6.72
C VAL A 687 -10.45 -43.36 7.07
N SER A 688 -10.28 -42.95 8.34
CA SER A 688 -9.03 -42.36 8.82
C SER A 688 -7.84 -43.31 8.70
N GLY A 689 -8.01 -44.60 8.98
CA GLY A 689 -6.98 -45.63 8.78
C GLY A 689 -6.56 -45.80 7.32
N ALA A 690 -7.52 -45.78 6.39
CA ALA A 690 -7.24 -45.83 4.95
C ALA A 690 -6.52 -44.58 4.41
N LEU A 691 -6.69 -43.41 5.04
CA LEU A 691 -5.98 -42.18 4.68
C LEU A 691 -4.64 -42.00 5.43
N ALA A 692 -4.48 -42.59 6.62
CA ALA A 692 -3.29 -42.48 7.46
C ALA A 692 -2.01 -42.94 6.74
N LYS A 693 -2.11 -43.93 5.85
CA LYS A 693 -1.01 -44.44 5.02
C LYS A 693 -0.43 -43.43 4.01
N TYR A 694 -1.09 -42.29 3.78
CA TYR A 694 -0.52 -41.15 3.04
C TYR A 694 -0.33 -39.91 3.91
N TRP A 695 -1.03 -39.80 5.05
CA TRP A 695 -0.69 -38.81 6.07
C TRP A 695 0.73 -39.01 6.63
N ALA A 696 1.19 -40.27 6.64
CA ALA A 696 2.54 -40.65 7.02
C ALA A 696 3.58 -40.59 5.86
N ASP A 697 3.16 -40.22 4.65
CA ASP A 697 4.04 -40.05 3.48
C ASP A 697 4.45 -38.58 3.35
N ASP A 698 5.71 -38.28 3.64
CA ASP A 698 6.25 -36.91 3.56
C ASP A 698 6.34 -36.38 2.09
N GLU A 699 6.07 -37.19 1.05
CA GLU A 699 5.88 -36.71 -0.34
C GLU A 699 4.41 -36.34 -0.66
N THR A 700 3.48 -36.51 0.29
CA THR A 700 2.06 -36.23 0.13
C THR A 700 1.64 -34.95 0.86
N PHE A 701 0.91 -34.07 0.16
CA PHE A 701 0.35 -32.84 0.72
C PHE A 701 -1.19 -32.82 0.64
N PHE A 702 -1.87 -32.48 1.74
CA PHE A 702 -3.33 -32.44 1.83
C PHE A 702 -3.86 -31.01 1.62
N VAL A 703 -4.84 -30.86 0.73
CA VAL A 703 -5.55 -29.60 0.43
C VAL A 703 -7.05 -29.80 0.72
N ILE A 704 -7.69 -28.79 1.29
CA ILE A 704 -9.15 -28.77 1.51
C ILE A 704 -9.76 -27.56 0.81
N SER A 705 -10.77 -27.80 -0.01
CA SER A 705 -11.64 -26.77 -0.55
C SER A 705 -12.74 -26.44 0.45
N SER A 706 -12.79 -25.19 0.94
CA SER A 706 -13.88 -24.72 1.81
C SER A 706 -14.01 -23.20 1.80
N ASP A 707 -15.13 -22.73 1.28
CA ASP A 707 -15.73 -21.49 1.76
C ASP A 707 -16.25 -21.67 3.20
N PHE A 708 -16.33 -20.58 3.96
CA PHE A 708 -16.80 -20.55 5.34
C PHE A 708 -18.27 -20.11 5.39
N CYS A 709 -18.66 -19.11 6.19
CA CYS A 709 -20.06 -18.70 6.28
C CYS A 709 -20.61 -18.13 4.96
N HIS A 710 -21.70 -18.72 4.47
CA HIS A 710 -22.57 -18.14 3.46
C HIS A 710 -23.74 -17.45 4.16
N TRP A 711 -23.59 -16.16 4.46
CA TRP A 711 -24.60 -15.37 5.17
C TRP A 711 -25.52 -14.63 4.21
N GLY A 712 -26.83 -14.68 4.45
CA GLY A 712 -27.82 -13.87 3.77
C GLY A 712 -29.12 -14.60 3.49
N THR A 713 -30.16 -13.83 3.17
CA THR A 713 -31.47 -14.37 2.79
C THR A 713 -31.40 -15.23 1.53
N ARG A 714 -30.49 -14.94 0.59
CA ARG A 714 -30.25 -15.78 -0.61
C ARG A 714 -29.79 -17.20 -0.29
N PHE A 715 -29.15 -17.40 0.87
CA PHE A 715 -28.66 -18.70 1.35
C PHE A 715 -29.60 -19.35 2.38
N SER A 716 -30.76 -18.74 2.65
CA SER A 716 -31.65 -19.10 3.76
C SER A 716 -30.98 -19.11 5.15
N HIS A 717 -29.83 -18.45 5.30
CA HIS A 717 -28.99 -18.48 6.49
C HIS A 717 -28.76 -17.06 7.02
N THR A 718 -29.45 -16.70 8.10
CA THR A 718 -29.36 -15.36 8.72
C THR A 718 -29.25 -15.39 10.26
N PRO A 719 -28.50 -16.30 10.90
CA PRO A 719 -28.25 -16.19 12.33
C PRO A 719 -27.35 -14.99 12.64
N TYR A 720 -27.37 -14.50 13.88
CA TYR A 720 -26.47 -13.44 14.34
C TYR A 720 -26.27 -13.44 15.86
N TYR A 721 -25.17 -12.80 16.28
CA TYR A 721 -24.84 -12.43 17.65
C TYR A 721 -25.18 -10.93 17.82
N PRO A 722 -26.28 -10.53 18.51
CA PRO A 722 -26.71 -9.13 18.57
C PRO A 722 -25.70 -8.21 19.26
N ALA A 723 -24.89 -8.76 20.18
CA ALA A 723 -23.88 -8.01 20.94
C ALA A 723 -22.44 -8.33 20.49
N ALA A 724 -22.22 -8.78 19.26
CA ALA A 724 -20.90 -9.19 18.75
C ALA A 724 -19.82 -8.10 18.98
N PRO A 725 -18.79 -8.36 19.80
CA PRO A 725 -17.66 -7.46 19.98
C PRO A 725 -16.72 -7.58 18.77
N ASP A 726 -15.73 -6.69 18.69
CA ASP A 726 -14.55 -6.98 17.89
C ASP A 726 -13.84 -8.22 18.47
N PRO A 727 -13.62 -9.29 17.70
CA PRO A 727 -13.17 -10.57 18.24
C PRO A 727 -11.72 -10.47 18.77
N PRO A 728 -11.45 -10.89 20.03
CA PRO A 728 -10.09 -11.15 20.46
C PRO A 728 -9.52 -12.34 19.67
N VAL A 729 -8.20 -12.45 19.60
CA VAL A 729 -7.53 -13.59 18.94
C VAL A 729 -6.71 -14.33 19.99
N PRO A 730 -7.05 -15.58 20.37
CA PRO A 730 -8.21 -16.36 19.93
C PRO A 730 -9.55 -15.93 20.55
N VAL A 731 -10.65 -16.26 19.88
CA VAL A 731 -12.05 -16.13 20.35
C VAL A 731 -12.40 -17.28 21.31
N PRO A 732 -12.90 -16.99 22.52
CA PRO A 732 -13.45 -18.03 23.41
C PRO A 732 -14.75 -18.63 22.84
N PRO A 733 -14.90 -19.97 22.79
CA PRO A 733 -16.10 -20.61 22.25
C PRO A 733 -17.32 -20.44 23.18
N VAL A 734 -18.48 -20.16 22.59
CA VAL A 734 -19.76 -19.99 23.30
C VAL A 734 -20.34 -21.38 23.65
N PRO A 735 -20.58 -21.70 24.94
CA PRO A 735 -21.11 -22.99 25.36
C PRO A 735 -22.53 -23.27 24.84
N ALA A 736 -22.83 -24.54 24.55
CA ALA A 736 -24.18 -24.99 24.21
C ALA A 736 -24.92 -25.48 25.48
N GLY A 737 -25.78 -24.63 26.07
CA GLY A 737 -26.58 -25.03 27.23
C GLY A 737 -27.80 -24.14 27.48
N PRO A 738 -28.98 -24.70 27.78
CA PRO A 738 -30.14 -23.92 28.21
C PRO A 738 -30.00 -23.50 29.68
N GLY A 739 -29.96 -22.18 29.94
CA GLY A 739 -30.09 -21.65 31.31
C GLY A 739 -28.80 -21.17 32.02
N VAL A 740 -27.78 -20.70 31.30
CA VAL A 740 -26.69 -19.93 31.93
C VAL A 740 -27.14 -18.48 32.13
N ALA A 741 -27.05 -17.97 33.35
CA ALA A 741 -27.59 -16.66 33.72
C ALA A 741 -26.57 -15.52 33.65
N ASN A 742 -26.93 -14.44 32.95
CA ASN A 742 -26.54 -13.02 33.13
C ASN A 742 -25.06 -12.59 33.40
N ASN A 743 -24.07 -13.48 33.33
CA ASN A 743 -22.65 -13.13 33.43
C ASN A 743 -22.02 -12.84 32.05
N GLY A 744 -22.62 -11.91 31.29
CA GLY A 744 -21.99 -11.31 30.10
C GLY A 744 -21.74 -12.21 28.89
N GLN A 745 -22.40 -13.37 28.77
CA GLN A 745 -22.29 -14.24 27.60
C GLN A 745 -23.05 -13.68 26.38
N LEU A 746 -22.53 -13.95 25.17
CA LEU A 746 -23.12 -13.49 23.92
C LEU A 746 -24.33 -14.35 23.52
N GLU A 747 -25.48 -13.71 23.36
CA GLU A 747 -26.69 -14.35 22.83
C GLU A 747 -26.52 -14.71 21.34
N PHE A 748 -26.89 -15.93 20.95
CA PHE A 748 -26.91 -16.37 19.56
C PHE A 748 -28.35 -16.54 19.05
N VAL A 749 -28.75 -15.68 18.12
CA VAL A 749 -30.11 -15.62 17.58
C VAL A 749 -30.14 -16.32 16.21
N ARG A 750 -30.95 -17.39 16.10
CA ARG A 750 -30.96 -18.29 14.93
C ARG A 750 -31.48 -17.70 13.61
N ARG A 751 -32.20 -16.58 13.67
CA ARG A 751 -32.77 -15.89 12.51
C ARG A 751 -32.80 -14.40 12.81
N TYR A 752 -32.31 -13.59 11.88
CA TYR A 752 -32.28 -12.14 12.01
C TYR A 752 -33.69 -11.55 12.19
N VAL A 753 -33.84 -10.70 13.19
CA VAL A 753 -35.05 -9.91 13.48
C VAL A 753 -34.64 -8.42 13.42
N SER A 754 -35.62 -7.52 13.21
CA SER A 754 -35.37 -6.10 12.93
C SER A 754 -34.45 -5.42 13.93
N GLN A 755 -33.56 -4.55 13.41
CA GLN A 755 -32.56 -3.81 14.18
C GLN A 755 -33.16 -3.01 15.34
N THR A 756 -32.57 -3.17 16.51
CA THR A 756 -32.53 -2.10 17.52
C THR A 756 -31.32 -1.22 17.26
N LYS A 757 -31.34 0.05 17.72
CA LYS A 757 -30.17 0.95 17.63
C LYS A 757 -28.96 0.54 18.51
N LYS A 758 -28.97 -0.64 19.11
CA LYS A 758 -27.89 -1.18 19.96
C LYS A 758 -27.21 -2.43 19.40
N ASP A 759 -27.71 -2.97 18.30
CA ASP A 759 -27.22 -4.25 17.77
C ASP A 759 -25.90 -4.06 17.00
N ALA A 760 -25.01 -5.04 17.09
CA ALA A 760 -23.75 -5.05 16.36
C ALA A 760 -23.98 -5.22 14.84
N PRO A 761 -23.13 -4.63 13.97
CA PRO A 761 -23.23 -4.80 12.52
C PRO A 761 -23.17 -6.28 12.11
N ILE A 762 -23.99 -6.68 11.14
CA ILE A 762 -24.11 -8.07 10.69
C ILE A 762 -22.74 -8.65 10.30
N TRP A 763 -21.92 -7.89 9.58
CA TRP A 763 -20.55 -8.29 9.21
C TRP A 763 -19.64 -8.60 10.42
N LYS A 764 -19.78 -7.90 11.56
CA LYS A 764 -19.06 -8.25 12.81
C LYS A 764 -19.58 -9.55 13.41
N SER A 765 -20.90 -9.78 13.35
CA SER A 765 -21.46 -11.07 13.79
C SER A 765 -21.00 -12.24 12.94
N ILE A 766 -20.88 -12.06 11.61
CA ILE A 766 -20.31 -13.07 10.71
C ILE A 766 -18.85 -13.31 11.11
N GLN A 767 -18.06 -12.25 11.26
CA GLN A 767 -16.65 -12.34 11.67
C GLN A 767 -16.45 -13.06 13.01
N TYR A 768 -17.25 -12.75 14.03
CA TYR A 768 -17.17 -13.40 15.32
C TYR A 768 -17.52 -14.89 15.23
N MET A 769 -18.59 -15.24 14.50
CA MET A 769 -18.99 -16.63 14.28
C MET A 769 -17.93 -17.43 13.49
N ASP A 770 -17.29 -16.81 12.52
CA ASP A 770 -16.26 -17.46 11.70
C ASP A 770 -14.96 -17.65 12.49
N HIS A 771 -14.49 -16.62 13.18
CA HIS A 771 -13.31 -16.71 14.04
C HIS A 771 -13.51 -17.75 15.15
N GLU A 772 -14.69 -17.84 15.78
CA GLU A 772 -15.02 -18.92 16.72
C GLU A 772 -14.82 -20.31 16.09
N GLY A 773 -15.28 -20.50 14.85
CA GLY A 773 -15.08 -21.76 14.11
C GLY A 773 -13.61 -22.02 13.79
N MET A 774 -12.85 -21.00 13.37
CA MET A 774 -11.41 -21.09 13.12
C MET A 774 -10.62 -21.41 14.39
N ASP A 775 -10.96 -20.79 15.52
CA ASP A 775 -10.22 -20.95 16.78
C ASP A 775 -10.41 -22.34 17.40
N LEU A 776 -11.59 -22.97 17.22
CA LEU A 776 -11.79 -24.40 17.52
C LEU A 776 -10.89 -25.32 16.68
N LEU A 777 -10.71 -24.99 15.39
CA LEU A 777 -9.87 -25.77 14.47
C LEU A 777 -8.37 -25.63 14.76
N ARG A 778 -7.90 -24.63 15.52
CA ARG A 778 -6.45 -24.39 15.74
C ARG A 778 -5.69 -25.55 16.37
N ALA A 779 -6.33 -26.33 17.24
CA ALA A 779 -5.70 -27.45 17.93
C ALA A 779 -6.39 -28.78 17.55
N PRO A 780 -6.30 -29.22 16.29
CA PRO A 780 -7.15 -30.29 15.74
C PRO A 780 -6.81 -31.68 16.31
N ALA A 781 -5.62 -31.83 16.91
CA ALA A 781 -5.18 -33.04 17.60
C ALA A 781 -5.54 -33.04 19.11
N ARG A 782 -6.09 -31.95 19.65
CA ARG A 782 -6.55 -31.89 21.05
C ARG A 782 -7.76 -32.80 21.25
N LYS A 783 -7.74 -33.64 22.28
CA LYS A 783 -8.90 -34.47 22.66
C LYS A 783 -10.14 -33.59 22.88
N GLY A 784 -11.25 -33.91 22.21
CA GLY A 784 -12.48 -33.12 22.22
C GLY A 784 -12.67 -32.18 21.02
N ALA A 785 -11.67 -32.01 20.15
CA ALA A 785 -11.75 -31.06 19.03
C ALA A 785 -12.82 -31.42 17.98
N VAL A 786 -13.06 -32.71 17.72
CA VAL A 786 -14.14 -33.15 16.81
C VAL A 786 -15.51 -32.89 17.44
N GLU A 787 -15.68 -33.22 18.71
CA GLU A 787 -16.91 -33.06 19.46
C GLU A 787 -17.30 -31.58 19.64
N GLU A 788 -16.31 -30.71 19.89
CA GLU A 788 -16.52 -29.26 19.98
C GLU A 788 -16.82 -28.62 18.60
N TRP A 789 -16.20 -29.11 17.53
CA TRP A 789 -16.51 -28.70 16.15
C TRP A 789 -17.94 -29.12 15.74
N GLU A 790 -18.32 -30.36 16.02
CA GLU A 790 -19.69 -30.87 15.83
C GLU A 790 -20.71 -30.07 16.67
N ALA A 791 -20.36 -29.72 17.92
CA ALA A 791 -21.19 -28.88 18.79
C ALA A 791 -21.34 -27.45 18.26
N TYR A 792 -20.26 -26.83 17.77
CA TYR A 792 -20.28 -25.52 17.11
C TYR A 792 -21.18 -25.55 15.89
N LEU A 793 -20.96 -26.47 14.94
CA LEU A 793 -21.79 -26.62 13.75
C LEU A 793 -23.26 -26.88 14.11
N SER A 794 -23.52 -27.64 15.17
CA SER A 794 -24.88 -27.91 15.62
C SER A 794 -25.55 -26.72 16.31
N ARG A 795 -24.79 -25.85 17.01
CA ARG A 795 -25.29 -24.63 17.64
C ARG A 795 -25.52 -23.51 16.62
N THR A 796 -24.52 -23.21 15.80
CA THR A 796 -24.54 -22.09 14.85
C THR A 796 -25.32 -22.39 13.57
N LYS A 797 -25.34 -23.65 13.14
CA LYS A 797 -25.76 -24.08 11.80
C LYS A 797 -25.01 -23.37 10.67
N ASN A 798 -23.76 -22.95 10.92
CA ASN A 798 -22.93 -22.19 9.96
C ASN A 798 -22.82 -22.96 8.61
N THR A 799 -22.98 -22.22 7.51
CA THR A 799 -23.06 -22.69 6.12
C THR A 799 -21.69 -22.90 5.47
N ILE A 800 -20.74 -23.43 6.25
CA ILE A 800 -19.39 -23.82 5.82
C ILE A 800 -19.52 -25.00 4.85
N CYS A 801 -19.24 -24.79 3.56
CA CYS A 801 -19.41 -25.83 2.54
C CYS A 801 -18.47 -27.01 2.79
N GLY A 802 -17.18 -26.74 3.01
CA GLY A 802 -16.18 -27.76 3.31
C GLY A 802 -16.24 -28.33 4.72
N ARG A 803 -17.32 -28.13 5.49
CA ARG A 803 -17.45 -28.66 6.87
C ARG A 803 -17.26 -30.17 6.95
N ASN A 804 -17.67 -30.92 5.92
CA ASN A 804 -17.53 -32.36 5.86
C ASN A 804 -16.06 -32.77 5.53
N PRO A 805 -15.39 -32.22 4.49
CA PRO A 805 -13.94 -32.30 4.32
C PRO A 805 -13.11 -31.96 5.57
N ILE A 806 -13.43 -30.85 6.26
CA ILE A 806 -12.78 -30.45 7.51
C ILE A 806 -12.99 -31.53 8.58
N THR A 807 -14.20 -32.06 8.72
CA THR A 807 -14.50 -33.13 9.68
C THR A 807 -13.74 -34.43 9.37
N VAL A 808 -13.57 -34.80 8.09
CA VAL A 808 -12.73 -35.94 7.68
C VAL A 808 -11.27 -35.72 8.11
N LEU A 809 -10.72 -34.52 7.89
CA LEU A 809 -9.37 -34.18 8.35
C LEU A 809 -9.24 -34.20 9.88
N LEU A 810 -10.19 -33.62 10.62
CA LEU A 810 -10.14 -33.64 12.08
C LEU A 810 -10.13 -35.09 12.63
N ASN A 811 -10.94 -35.98 12.05
CA ASN A 811 -10.92 -37.40 12.42
C ASN A 811 -9.60 -38.09 12.04
N LEU A 812 -9.03 -37.81 10.86
CA LEU A 812 -7.70 -38.28 10.46
C LEU A 812 -6.59 -37.82 11.43
N VAL A 813 -6.61 -36.55 11.83
CA VAL A 813 -5.66 -35.99 12.80
C VAL A 813 -5.84 -36.64 14.18
N GLN A 814 -7.07 -36.76 14.71
CA GLN A 814 -7.34 -37.45 15.97
C GLN A 814 -6.89 -38.92 15.93
N TYR A 815 -7.08 -39.61 14.80
CA TYR A 815 -6.69 -41.00 14.60
C TYR A 815 -5.16 -41.17 14.60
N VAL A 816 -4.43 -40.33 13.86
CA VAL A 816 -2.96 -40.42 13.75
C VAL A 816 -2.25 -40.06 15.06
N TYR A 817 -2.71 -39.04 15.78
CA TYR A 817 -2.09 -38.59 17.03
C TYR A 817 -2.74 -39.20 18.29
N ALA A 818 -3.57 -40.24 18.12
CA ALA A 818 -4.26 -40.92 19.22
C ALA A 818 -3.29 -41.44 20.30
N GLY A 819 -3.57 -41.11 21.56
CA GLY A 819 -2.80 -41.59 22.72
C GLY A 819 -1.47 -40.86 22.97
N GLN A 820 -1.10 -39.88 22.15
CA GLN A 820 0.07 -39.02 22.38
C GLN A 820 -0.33 -37.78 23.21
N HIS A 821 0.64 -36.95 23.64
CA HIS A 821 0.38 -35.61 24.18
C HIS A 821 0.00 -34.64 23.05
N ALA A 822 -1.12 -34.94 22.40
CA ALA A 822 -1.41 -34.57 21.02
C ALA A 822 -1.58 -33.06 20.75
N ALA A 823 -1.82 -32.25 21.78
CA ALA A 823 -1.85 -30.78 21.66
C ALA A 823 -0.48 -30.19 21.24
N ASP A 824 0.60 -30.90 21.55
CA ASP A 824 1.98 -30.42 21.35
C ASP A 824 2.58 -30.89 20.01
N TYR A 825 1.78 -31.43 19.09
CA TYR A 825 2.27 -32.03 17.84
C TYR A 825 1.84 -31.31 16.56
N VAL A 826 0.58 -30.87 16.41
CA VAL A 826 0.13 -30.13 15.21
C VAL A 826 -0.92 -29.05 15.53
N HIS A 827 -0.80 -27.91 14.85
CA HIS A 827 -1.70 -26.76 14.99
C HIS A 827 -2.04 -26.11 13.64
N PHE A 828 -3.24 -25.54 13.51
CA PHE A 828 -3.67 -24.81 12.32
C PHE A 828 -3.27 -23.34 12.39
N VAL A 829 -2.43 -22.90 11.46
CA VAL A 829 -2.09 -21.48 11.24
C VAL A 829 -2.99 -20.93 10.14
N PHE A 830 -3.97 -20.12 10.51
CA PHE A 830 -4.75 -19.33 9.57
C PHE A 830 -3.92 -18.16 9.03
N VAL A 831 -3.86 -18.06 7.71
CA VAL A 831 -3.03 -17.11 6.95
C VAL A 831 -3.85 -15.90 6.52
N ARG A 832 -5.12 -16.10 6.16
CA ARG A 832 -6.04 -15.02 5.77
C ARG A 832 -7.49 -15.37 6.12
N TYR A 833 -8.26 -14.34 6.45
CA TYR A 833 -9.71 -14.31 6.53
C TYR A 833 -10.21 -13.11 5.73
N GLU A 834 -11.29 -13.27 4.95
CA GLU A 834 -11.96 -12.19 4.22
C GLU A 834 -13.48 -12.40 4.19
N GLN A 835 -14.24 -11.35 3.92
CA GLN A 835 -15.67 -11.41 3.60
C GLN A 835 -15.94 -10.80 2.23
N SER A 836 -16.76 -11.44 1.39
CA SER A 836 -17.10 -10.94 0.06
C SER A 836 -17.85 -9.60 0.08
N SER A 837 -18.56 -9.31 1.18
CA SER A 837 -19.19 -8.02 1.46
C SER A 837 -19.31 -7.78 2.96
N ARG A 838 -19.36 -6.50 3.38
CA ARG A 838 -19.73 -6.13 4.75
C ARG A 838 -21.26 -5.97 4.84
N CYS A 839 -21.98 -7.05 5.16
CA CYS A 839 -23.42 -6.98 5.38
C CYS A 839 -23.79 -5.96 6.48
N THR A 840 -24.75 -5.09 6.16
CA THR A 840 -25.31 -4.03 7.01
C THR A 840 -26.79 -4.26 7.31
N ASN A 841 -27.52 -4.92 6.41
CA ASN A 841 -28.97 -5.19 6.52
C ASN A 841 -29.34 -6.58 5.97
N ILE A 842 -30.58 -7.02 6.21
CA ILE A 842 -31.06 -8.38 5.92
C ILE A 842 -31.16 -8.73 4.40
N ARG A 843 -31.11 -7.73 3.52
CA ARG A 843 -31.11 -7.93 2.05
C ARG A 843 -29.70 -8.17 1.50
N ASP A 844 -28.67 -7.82 2.28
CA ASP A 844 -27.29 -8.07 1.89
C ASP A 844 -26.97 -9.57 1.97
N SER A 845 -25.86 -9.97 1.36
CA SER A 845 -25.33 -11.33 1.51
C SER A 845 -23.81 -11.34 1.35
N SER A 846 -23.13 -12.21 2.08
CA SER A 846 -21.68 -12.34 2.09
C SER A 846 -21.26 -13.81 2.09
N VAL A 847 -20.09 -14.09 1.54
CA VAL A 847 -19.39 -15.36 1.68
C VAL A 847 -18.06 -15.07 2.37
N SER A 848 -17.78 -15.76 3.47
CA SER A 848 -16.49 -15.64 4.16
C SER A 848 -15.49 -16.65 3.62
N TYR A 849 -14.26 -16.21 3.40
CA TYR A 849 -13.17 -17.05 2.90
C TYR A 849 -12.09 -17.22 3.98
N VAL A 850 -11.58 -18.44 4.11
CA VAL A 850 -10.54 -18.80 5.09
C VAL A 850 -9.41 -19.54 4.39
N SER A 851 -8.16 -19.17 4.66
CA SER A 851 -6.98 -19.93 4.24
C SER A 851 -6.14 -20.29 5.46
N GLY A 852 -5.80 -21.57 5.62
CA GLY A 852 -5.02 -22.05 6.76
C GLY A 852 -4.16 -23.27 6.41
N VAL A 853 -3.04 -23.41 7.12
CA VAL A 853 -2.06 -24.48 6.94
C VAL A 853 -1.89 -25.21 8.26
N LEU A 854 -2.02 -26.53 8.26
CA LEU A 854 -1.63 -27.35 9.42
C LEU A 854 -0.09 -27.42 9.49
N ARG A 855 0.49 -27.12 10.64
CA ARG A 855 1.92 -27.18 10.90
C ARG A 855 2.22 -28.06 12.12
N PRO A 856 3.45 -28.61 12.23
CA PRO A 856 3.95 -29.09 13.51
C PRO A 856 3.86 -28.01 14.59
N SER A 857 3.68 -28.39 15.85
CA SER A 857 3.87 -27.43 16.97
C SER A 857 5.32 -26.92 16.99
N PRO A 858 5.57 -25.63 17.32
CA PRO A 858 6.91 -25.04 17.32
C PRO A 858 7.79 -25.46 18.50
#